data_AF-A0A1H9DSF7-F1
#
_entry.id   AF-A0A1H9DSF7-F1
#
_cell.length_a   1.000
_cell.length_b   1.000
_cell.length_c   1.000
_cell.angle_alpha   90.00
_cell.angle_beta   90.00
_cell.angle_gamma   90.00
#
_symmetry.space_group_name_H-M   'P 1'
#
loop_
_entity.id
_entity.type
_entity.pdbx_description
1 polymer ?
#
loop_
_entity_poly.entity_id
_entity_poly.type
_entity_poly.pdbx_seq_one_letter_code
_entity_poly.pdbx_strand_id
1 'polypeptide(L)'
;MNYDELLQIEPYSLAKEEKEMLLTERLTELTELHKVKCTEYNRMLSAISYDEKKVGTYKDIPFLPVRLFKDMSLKSVPDDAIVKTMTSSGTTGQQVSKIYLDRATASNQQKTMVKIVSSFTGSERMPMIIIDCPSVIKDRNMFSARGAGILGFSIFGSKKIYALDDNMHLNVDALKEFLETHKGKRILLFGFTFMIWQYFYAELARLKSEGVSFDLSNAVMIHGGGWKKLINEAVTEEEFHRRLEDVCGLSDIHDYYGMVEQTGCIYMECECGHLHASIFSDVLVRNPRDFAECAIGEKGIVQVVSAIPESYPGHSLLTEDEGVILGEDDCPCGRKGKYFKILGRIKAAEIRGCSDTFAAGQQSRMSKGNAADKTYNAVKTDEKILGILDETSRIDFLVGNRELLQNINETKPLSPFDDTILEFTETVSKKLLSNKANRAFSDVITLGFWLRKASVLQYRNRYEDKLESRLGRGVLFHIAPSNVPVNYAYSLFTGLLTGNANIVRVPSKKFAQVDMINAAILAALEEHPEMKPYIILVRYERDKSINDYLSSLADVRVIWGGDRTIEELQKSPQKGGATEVLFADRYSLAVIDSDYYFEQVDSKEQIKQSEKPKDSIDSLDNSISWKLDVKAISRIANDFYNDTYLSDQNACTSPRVVVWTGTKIAEAQSIFWKSVKELADKKYSFQTIQGVDKITNIYEAAAMYDGNLNVVNETNNSTNPQDNSLIRANVDKLTPALMDYRGNSGLFYEYSTDDLTTLYDFCNDTHCQTIGLMGDKDILEPLQKKKPQGIYRIVKLGHTMDFDFEWDGYDLFECLTS
;
A
#
# COMPACT_ATOMS: atom_id res chain seq x y z
N MET A 1 1.49 30.47 24.49
CA MET A 1 2.28 31.57 23.85
C MET A 1 1.64 31.95 22.50
N ASN A 2 1.55 33.22 22.09
CA ASN A 2 0.99 33.54 20.76
C ASN A 2 2.04 33.34 19.64
N TYR A 3 1.60 33.15 18.38
CA TYR A 3 2.53 32.80 17.30
C TYR A 3 3.54 33.91 16.94
N ASP A 4 3.17 35.18 17.13
CA ASP A 4 4.09 36.30 16.88
C ASP A 4 5.22 36.37 17.92
N GLU A 5 4.98 35.92 19.15
CA GLU A 5 6.01 35.72 20.19
C GLU A 5 6.98 34.59 19.79
N LEU A 6 6.46 33.46 19.30
CA LEU A 6 7.27 32.34 18.80
C LEU A 6 8.22 32.79 17.67
N LEU A 7 7.75 33.67 16.78
CA LEU A 7 8.54 34.23 15.67
C LEU A 7 9.70 35.14 16.12
N GLN A 8 9.71 35.61 17.37
CA GLN A 8 10.83 36.41 17.90
C GLN A 8 12.03 35.54 18.30
N ILE A 9 11.84 34.24 18.48
CA ILE A 9 12.90 33.31 18.86
C ILE A 9 13.65 32.87 17.58
N GLU A 10 14.97 32.73 17.67
CA GLU A 10 15.78 32.31 16.53
C GLU A 10 15.56 30.81 16.19
N PRO A 11 15.51 30.41 14.90
CA PRO A 11 15.07 29.07 14.50
C PRO A 11 15.80 27.90 15.15
N TYR A 12 17.08 28.04 15.51
CA TYR A 12 17.91 26.94 16.01
C TYR A 12 18.60 27.28 17.34
N SER A 13 17.95 28.10 18.18
CA SER A 13 18.56 28.61 19.42
C SER A 13 18.21 27.82 20.69
N LEU A 14 17.09 27.10 20.71
CA LEU A 14 16.61 26.41 21.92
C LEU A 14 17.17 25.00 22.01
N ALA A 15 17.64 24.62 23.19
CA ALA A 15 18.04 23.24 23.48
C ALA A 15 16.80 22.34 23.63
N LYS A 16 17.03 21.03 23.63
CA LYS A 16 16.03 19.96 23.72
C LYS A 16 14.91 20.25 24.73
N GLU A 17 15.25 20.50 25.99
CA GLU A 17 14.25 20.65 27.07
C GLU A 17 13.33 21.86 26.84
N GLU A 18 13.91 23.01 26.47
CA GLU A 18 13.17 24.24 26.18
C GLU A 18 12.29 24.10 24.94
N LYS A 19 12.82 23.47 23.88
CA LYS A 19 12.08 23.19 22.64
C LYS A 19 10.93 22.21 22.89
N GLU A 20 11.15 21.16 23.68
CA GLU A 20 10.14 20.17 24.02
C GLU A 20 8.99 20.79 24.81
N MET A 21 9.27 21.62 25.82
CA MET A 21 8.24 22.35 26.57
C MET A 21 7.41 23.25 25.65
N LEU A 22 8.08 24.04 24.82
CA LEU A 22 7.45 24.98 23.89
C LEU A 22 6.53 24.27 22.89
N LEU A 23 7.01 23.20 22.27
CA LEU A 23 6.22 22.43 21.31
C LEU A 23 5.09 21.65 22.00
N THR A 24 5.30 21.13 23.21
CA THR A 24 4.26 20.42 23.95
C THR A 24 3.08 21.33 24.26
N GLU A 25 3.33 22.53 24.78
CA GLU A 25 2.27 23.54 25.00
C GLU A 25 1.53 23.83 23.69
N ARG A 26 2.27 24.21 22.65
CA ARG A 26 1.69 24.67 21.39
C ARG A 26 0.92 23.58 20.64
N LEU A 27 1.46 22.36 20.53
CA LEU A 27 0.79 21.29 19.79
C LEU A 27 -0.42 20.74 20.53
N THR A 28 -0.45 20.82 21.87
CA THR A 28 -1.63 20.49 22.67
C THR A 28 -2.75 21.50 22.40
N GLU A 29 -2.45 22.81 22.37
CA GLU A 29 -3.42 23.85 21.99
C GLU A 29 -4.01 23.61 20.59
N LEU A 30 -3.17 23.27 19.61
CA LEU A 30 -3.63 22.95 18.25
C LEU A 30 -4.50 21.70 18.23
N THR A 31 -4.14 20.66 18.99
CA THR A 31 -4.93 19.44 19.09
C THR A 31 -6.35 19.73 19.59
N GLU A 32 -6.50 20.50 20.66
CA GLU A 32 -7.82 20.87 21.19
C GLU A 32 -8.57 21.83 20.26
N LEU A 33 -7.89 22.77 19.61
CA LEU A 33 -8.48 23.64 18.58
C LEU A 33 -9.13 22.81 17.46
N HIS A 34 -8.39 21.85 16.91
CA HIS A 34 -8.87 21.02 15.81
C HIS A 34 -9.94 20.04 16.23
N LYS A 35 -9.81 19.45 17.43
CA LYS A 35 -10.83 18.58 18.01
C LYS A 35 -12.18 19.29 18.15
N VAL A 36 -12.18 20.57 18.51
CA VAL A 36 -13.42 21.36 18.61
C VAL A 36 -13.95 21.75 17.23
N LYS A 37 -13.08 22.09 16.28
CA LYS A 37 -13.48 22.73 15.01
C LYS A 37 -13.54 21.81 13.78
N CYS A 38 -13.00 20.60 13.85
CA CYS A 38 -13.02 19.61 12.77
C CYS A 38 -13.68 18.32 13.28
N THR A 39 -14.89 18.06 12.82
CA THR A 39 -15.69 16.90 13.27
C THR A 39 -15.01 15.58 12.96
N GLU A 40 -14.41 15.46 11.77
CA GLU A 40 -13.69 14.28 11.32
C GLU A 40 -12.49 13.99 12.22
N TYR A 41 -11.68 15.01 12.52
CA TYR A 41 -10.54 14.89 13.42
C TYR A 41 -10.97 14.50 14.85
N ASN A 42 -12.07 15.07 15.36
CA ASN A 42 -12.62 14.69 16.67
C ASN A 42 -13.02 13.21 16.73
N ARG A 43 -13.63 12.69 15.65
CA ARG A 43 -13.99 11.27 15.57
C ARG A 43 -12.75 10.39 15.53
N MET A 44 -11.71 10.77 14.79
CA MET A 44 -10.43 10.05 14.79
C MET A 44 -9.80 9.98 16.19
N LEU A 45 -9.75 11.11 16.92
CA LEU A 45 -9.24 11.16 18.29
C LEU A 45 -10.07 10.31 19.25
N SER A 46 -11.40 10.35 19.11
CA SER A 46 -12.32 9.54 19.91
C SER A 46 -12.09 8.05 19.66
N ALA A 47 -11.88 7.65 18.39
CA ALA A 47 -11.64 6.27 18.02
C ALA A 47 -10.40 5.67 18.66
N ILE A 48 -9.32 6.43 18.85
CA ILE A 48 -8.12 5.95 19.55
C ILE A 48 -8.17 6.20 21.07
N SER A 49 -9.32 6.65 21.59
CA SER A 49 -9.49 7.01 23.01
C SER A 49 -8.44 8.02 23.51
N TYR A 50 -8.14 9.03 22.69
CA TYR A 50 -7.19 10.07 23.05
C TYR A 50 -7.63 10.82 24.31
N ASP A 51 -6.70 10.95 25.26
CA ASP A 51 -6.87 11.67 26.52
C ASP A 51 -5.70 12.64 26.70
N GLU A 52 -6.00 13.94 26.57
CA GLU A 52 -5.03 15.03 26.74
C GLU A 52 -4.29 14.94 28.08
N LYS A 53 -4.92 14.44 29.14
CA LYS A 53 -4.29 14.33 30.47
C LYS A 53 -3.15 13.32 30.52
N LYS A 54 -3.04 12.45 29.50
CA LYS A 54 -1.96 11.47 29.36
C LYS A 54 -0.81 11.97 28.50
N VAL A 55 -0.91 13.17 27.92
CA VAL A 55 0.16 13.77 27.12
C VAL A 55 1.24 14.27 28.07
N GLY A 56 2.40 13.60 28.07
CA GLY A 56 3.59 14.06 28.80
C GLY A 56 4.41 15.04 27.96
N THR A 57 4.59 14.71 26.67
CA THR A 57 5.33 15.53 25.70
C THR A 57 4.58 15.57 24.37
N TYR A 58 4.98 16.47 23.47
CA TYR A 58 4.44 16.57 22.11
C TYR A 58 4.56 15.25 21.31
N LYS A 59 5.41 14.32 21.75
CA LYS A 59 5.60 13.00 21.15
C LYS A 59 4.43 12.06 21.40
N ASP A 60 3.63 12.32 22.44
CA ASP A 60 2.43 11.55 22.79
C ASP A 60 1.18 12.02 22.03
N ILE A 61 1.28 13.16 21.32
CA ILE A 61 0.18 13.72 20.55
C ILE A 61 -0.10 12.83 19.32
N PRO A 62 -1.37 12.45 19.08
CA PRO A 62 -1.74 11.68 17.91
C PRO A 62 -1.30 12.34 16.60
N PHE A 63 -0.85 11.54 15.65
CA PHE A 63 -0.50 11.98 14.31
C PHE A 63 -1.55 11.54 13.31
N LEU A 64 -1.68 12.27 12.20
CA LEU A 64 -2.46 11.87 11.03
C LEU A 64 -1.53 11.35 9.93
N PRO A 65 -1.82 10.20 9.30
CA PRO A 65 -1.21 9.84 8.04
C PRO A 65 -1.46 10.93 7.00
N VAL A 66 -0.39 11.41 6.36
CA VAL A 66 -0.46 12.52 5.40
C VAL A 66 -1.43 12.25 4.24
N ARG A 67 -1.66 10.98 3.91
CA ARG A 67 -2.54 10.56 2.82
C ARG A 67 -4.00 11.01 3.02
N LEU A 68 -4.47 11.13 4.27
CA LEU A 68 -5.86 11.53 4.57
C LEU A 68 -6.26 12.86 3.93
N PHE A 69 -5.31 13.78 3.69
CA PHE A 69 -5.58 15.06 3.03
C PHE A 69 -5.90 14.93 1.53
N LYS A 70 -5.70 13.75 0.92
CA LYS A 70 -6.13 13.45 -0.45
C LYS A 70 -7.59 13.03 -0.48
N ASP A 71 -7.96 12.19 0.48
CA ASP A 71 -9.24 11.51 0.52
C ASP A 71 -10.31 12.36 1.24
N MET A 72 -9.88 13.31 2.07
CA MET A 72 -10.76 14.10 2.94
C MET A 72 -10.45 15.60 2.90
N SER A 73 -11.50 16.41 3.10
CA SER A 73 -11.38 17.87 3.22
C SER A 73 -11.21 18.31 4.67
N LEU A 74 -10.11 17.90 5.31
CA LEU A 74 -9.83 18.22 6.71
C LEU A 74 -9.53 19.72 6.90
N LYS A 75 -10.40 20.42 7.64
CA LYS A 75 -10.29 21.85 7.93
C LYS A 75 -10.94 22.19 9.27
N SER A 76 -10.42 23.22 9.93
CA SER A 76 -10.88 23.74 11.22
C SER A 76 -11.39 25.18 11.13
N VAL A 77 -11.71 25.61 9.91
CA VAL A 77 -12.27 26.92 9.59
C VAL A 77 -13.46 26.76 8.63
N PRO A 78 -14.44 27.66 8.66
CA PRO A 78 -15.54 27.66 7.70
C PRO A 78 -15.04 28.01 6.29
N ASP A 79 -15.83 27.63 5.27
CA ASP A 79 -15.45 27.78 3.86
C ASP A 79 -15.19 29.24 3.43
N ASP A 80 -15.91 30.19 4.02
CA ASP A 80 -15.77 31.63 3.73
C ASP A 80 -14.49 32.25 4.30
N ALA A 81 -13.84 31.59 5.28
CA ALA A 81 -12.58 32.03 5.86
C ALA A 81 -11.35 31.55 5.05
N ILE A 82 -11.53 30.63 4.10
CA ILE A 82 -10.46 30.07 3.28
C ILE A 82 -10.01 31.12 2.25
N VAL A 83 -8.75 31.57 2.35
CA VAL A 83 -8.18 32.55 1.41
C VAL A 83 -7.28 31.88 0.35
N LYS A 84 -6.82 30.67 0.61
CA LYS A 84 -5.93 29.92 -0.28
C LYS A 84 -6.08 28.42 -0.07
N THR A 85 -6.11 27.65 -1.15
CA THR A 85 -6.00 26.19 -1.11
C THR A 85 -4.71 25.76 -1.78
N MET A 86 -3.89 24.98 -1.09
CA MET A 86 -2.66 24.41 -1.62
C MET A 86 -2.89 22.95 -1.99
N THR A 87 -2.24 22.49 -3.07
CA THR A 87 -2.34 21.12 -3.55
C THR A 87 -0.96 20.46 -3.71
N SER A 88 -0.88 19.16 -3.45
CA SER A 88 0.33 18.37 -3.73
C SER A 88 0.51 18.18 -5.24
N SER A 89 1.73 17.90 -5.72
CA SER A 89 1.93 17.47 -7.11
C SER A 89 1.25 16.12 -7.39
N GLY A 90 0.12 16.13 -8.08
CA GLY A 90 -0.47 14.93 -8.67
C GLY A 90 0.14 14.64 -10.02
N THR A 91 0.28 13.36 -10.37
CA THR A 91 0.34 12.96 -11.78
C THR A 91 -1.07 13.06 -12.38
N THR A 92 -1.20 13.28 -13.69
CA THR A 92 -2.51 13.42 -14.35
C THR A 92 -3.40 12.21 -14.04
N GLY A 93 -4.52 12.45 -13.33
CA GLY A 93 -5.46 11.41 -12.93
C GLY A 93 -5.37 10.93 -11.47
N GLN A 94 -4.38 11.38 -10.69
CA GLN A 94 -4.27 11.07 -9.26
C GLN A 94 -4.90 12.16 -8.38
N GLN A 95 -5.57 11.74 -7.30
CA GLN A 95 -6.03 12.67 -6.26
C GLN A 95 -4.82 13.31 -5.56
N VAL A 96 -4.95 14.61 -5.29
CA VAL A 96 -3.92 15.45 -4.66
C VAL A 96 -4.35 15.85 -3.27
N SER A 97 -3.40 16.00 -2.36
CA SER A 97 -3.67 16.54 -1.03
C SER A 97 -4.26 17.94 -1.18
N LYS A 98 -5.26 18.31 -0.38
CA LYS A 98 -5.83 19.66 -0.35
C LYS A 98 -5.65 20.26 1.04
N ILE A 99 -4.97 21.40 1.10
CA ILE A 99 -4.67 22.10 2.34
C ILE A 99 -5.34 23.47 2.30
N TYR A 100 -6.29 23.69 3.22
CA TYR A 100 -7.11 24.88 3.29
C TYR A 100 -6.52 25.88 4.26
N LEU A 101 -6.15 27.05 3.78
CA LEU A 101 -5.48 28.08 4.56
C LEU A 101 -6.39 29.28 4.74
N ASP A 102 -6.55 29.69 5.99
CA ASP A 102 -7.05 31.01 6.33
C ASP A 102 -5.93 32.06 6.26
N ARG A 103 -6.28 33.32 6.50
CA ARG A 103 -5.32 34.44 6.40
C ARG A 103 -4.20 34.34 7.43
N ALA A 104 -4.51 33.94 8.67
CA ALA A 104 -3.54 33.86 9.75
C ALA A 104 -2.52 32.73 9.48
N THR A 105 -2.99 31.53 9.16
CA THR A 105 -2.13 30.39 8.83
C THR A 105 -1.24 30.71 7.64
N ALA A 106 -1.78 31.23 6.53
CA ALA A 106 -0.99 31.56 5.35
C ALA A 106 0.11 32.61 5.64
N SER A 107 -0.20 33.59 6.49
CA SER A 107 0.77 34.60 6.95
C SER A 107 1.88 33.96 7.79
N ASN A 108 1.52 33.11 8.75
CA ASN A 108 2.46 32.41 9.62
C ASN A 108 3.40 31.49 8.83
N GLN A 109 2.87 30.75 7.83
CA GLN A 109 3.69 29.94 6.92
C GLN A 109 4.77 30.76 6.21
N GLN A 110 4.39 31.92 5.67
CA GLN A 110 5.34 32.80 4.98
C GLN A 110 6.38 33.38 5.96
N LYS A 111 5.94 33.91 7.11
CA LYS A 111 6.84 34.49 8.13
C LYS A 111 7.84 33.46 8.65
N THR A 112 7.39 32.25 8.95
CA THR A 112 8.26 31.17 9.45
C THR A 112 9.26 30.71 8.40
N MET A 113 8.84 30.51 7.15
CA MET A 113 9.76 30.17 6.07
C MET A 113 10.83 31.26 5.88
N VAL A 114 10.44 32.54 5.95
CA VAL A 114 11.41 33.65 5.89
C VAL A 114 12.40 33.57 7.03
N LYS A 115 11.95 33.33 8.27
CA LYS A 115 12.81 33.25 9.44
C LYS A 115 13.82 32.09 9.33
N ILE A 116 13.36 30.90 8.92
CA ILE A 116 14.22 29.72 8.74
C ILE A 116 15.25 29.98 7.64
N VAL A 117 14.83 30.34 6.44
CA VAL A 117 15.75 30.50 5.29
C VAL A 117 16.73 31.66 5.52
N SER A 118 16.27 32.77 6.11
CA SER A 118 17.14 33.92 6.44
C SER A 118 18.26 33.57 7.41
N SER A 119 18.12 32.49 8.21
CA SER A 119 19.20 32.02 9.08
C SER A 119 20.37 31.38 8.31
N PHE A 120 20.14 30.99 7.05
CA PHE A 120 21.18 30.48 6.13
C PHE A 120 21.62 31.57 5.14
N THR A 121 20.68 32.36 4.63
CA THR A 121 20.94 33.30 3.54
C THR A 121 21.21 34.74 3.99
N GLY A 122 20.87 35.09 5.22
CA GLY A 122 20.72 36.48 5.67
C GLY A 122 19.34 37.07 5.37
N SER A 123 19.05 38.24 5.94
CA SER A 123 17.72 38.89 5.88
C SER A 123 17.48 39.72 4.60
N GLU A 124 18.52 40.01 3.82
CA GLU A 124 18.40 40.79 2.60
C GLU A 124 17.92 39.95 1.41
N ARG A 125 17.08 40.55 0.55
CA ARG A 125 16.66 39.90 -0.70
C ARG A 125 17.82 39.93 -1.71
N MET A 126 18.13 38.77 -2.29
CA MET A 126 19.24 38.62 -3.24
C MET A 126 18.75 38.65 -4.70
N PRO A 127 19.57 39.06 -5.67
CA PRO A 127 19.36 38.67 -7.07
C PRO A 127 19.24 37.14 -7.15
N MET A 128 18.26 36.65 -7.90
CA MET A 128 17.88 35.24 -7.90
C MET A 128 17.90 34.62 -9.29
N ILE A 129 18.51 33.45 -9.41
CA ILE A 129 18.51 32.61 -10.60
C ILE A 129 17.63 31.38 -10.30
N ILE A 130 16.55 31.23 -11.05
CA ILE A 130 15.67 30.06 -10.98
C ILE A 130 16.15 29.05 -12.02
N ILE A 131 16.57 27.87 -11.57
CA ILE A 131 17.03 26.78 -12.44
C ILE A 131 15.82 25.97 -12.90
N ASP A 132 15.02 26.60 -13.74
CA ASP A 132 13.85 26.05 -14.41
C ASP A 132 13.50 26.91 -15.63
N CYS A 133 12.40 26.58 -16.30
CA CYS A 133 11.85 27.35 -17.42
C CYS A 133 10.65 28.23 -16.99
N PRO A 134 10.37 29.32 -17.72
CA PRO A 134 9.24 30.20 -17.39
C PRO A 134 7.87 29.52 -17.45
N SER A 135 7.68 28.50 -18.29
CA SER A 135 6.39 27.83 -18.45
C SER A 135 5.94 27.03 -17.22
N VAL A 136 6.84 26.67 -16.31
CA VAL A 136 6.52 25.90 -15.09
C VAL A 136 5.52 26.59 -14.16
N ILE A 137 5.34 27.92 -14.29
CA ILE A 137 4.40 28.73 -13.49
C ILE A 137 3.24 29.30 -14.34
N LYS A 138 3.24 29.11 -15.68
CA LYS A 138 2.25 29.75 -16.57
C LYS A 138 0.84 29.16 -16.44
N ASP A 139 0.71 27.87 -16.10
CA ASP A 139 -0.60 27.24 -15.94
C ASP A 139 -1.11 27.37 -14.49
N ARG A 140 -1.96 28.38 -14.25
CA ARG A 140 -2.55 28.64 -12.93
C ARG A 140 -3.50 27.53 -12.45
N ASN A 141 -3.97 26.66 -13.35
CA ASN A 141 -4.94 25.62 -13.02
C ASN A 141 -4.28 24.29 -12.58
N MET A 142 -2.96 24.12 -12.76
CA MET A 142 -2.21 22.95 -12.30
C MET A 142 -0.85 23.34 -11.71
N PHE A 143 -0.81 23.65 -10.41
CA PHE A 143 0.44 23.88 -9.69
C PHE A 143 1.13 22.54 -9.37
N SER A 144 2.24 22.25 -10.07
CA SER A 144 3.13 21.17 -9.65
C SER A 144 3.95 21.58 -8.41
N ALA A 145 4.49 20.61 -7.67
CA ALA A 145 5.38 20.83 -6.51
C ALA A 145 6.60 21.68 -6.91
N ARG A 146 7.01 21.58 -8.19
CA ARG A 146 8.07 22.38 -8.77
C ARG A 146 7.72 23.86 -8.81
N GLY A 147 6.55 24.19 -9.36
CA GLY A 147 6.03 25.56 -9.37
C GLY A 147 5.81 26.09 -7.96
N ALA A 148 5.28 25.27 -7.05
CA ALA A 148 5.06 25.65 -5.65
C ALA A 148 6.37 25.99 -4.93
N GLY A 149 7.42 25.18 -5.10
CA GLY A 149 8.76 25.46 -4.58
C GLY A 149 9.33 26.77 -5.12
N ILE A 150 9.29 26.98 -6.44
CA ILE A 150 9.80 28.21 -7.07
C ILE A 150 9.05 29.44 -6.54
N LEU A 151 7.72 29.37 -6.39
CA LEU A 151 6.93 30.45 -5.81
C LEU A 151 7.25 30.69 -4.33
N GLY A 152 7.46 29.63 -3.56
CA GLY A 152 7.84 29.71 -2.15
C GLY A 152 9.15 30.47 -1.97
N PHE A 153 10.21 30.05 -2.65
CA PHE A 153 11.54 30.68 -2.52
C PHE A 153 11.67 31.99 -3.30
N SER A 154 10.73 32.29 -4.19
CA SER A 154 10.66 33.54 -4.93
C SER A 154 10.57 34.79 -4.05
N ILE A 155 10.15 34.68 -2.78
CA ILE A 155 10.07 35.82 -1.86
C ILE A 155 11.45 36.36 -1.47
N PHE A 156 12.48 35.51 -1.49
CA PHE A 156 13.86 35.86 -1.18
C PHE A 156 14.58 36.56 -2.35
N GLY A 157 14.06 36.41 -3.57
CA GLY A 157 14.65 36.99 -4.78
C GLY A 157 14.18 38.41 -5.07
N SER A 158 15.08 39.37 -5.31
CA SER A 158 14.77 40.76 -5.70
C SER A 158 14.56 40.92 -7.22
N LYS A 159 15.60 40.69 -8.01
CA LYS A 159 15.57 40.55 -9.48
C LYS A 159 15.71 39.07 -9.84
N LYS A 160 14.91 38.57 -10.78
CA LYS A 160 14.80 37.15 -11.09
C LYS A 160 15.04 36.89 -12.56
N ILE A 161 15.80 35.83 -12.85
CA ILE A 161 15.87 35.23 -14.18
C ILE A 161 15.56 33.73 -14.09
N TYR A 162 15.08 33.17 -15.19
CA TYR A 162 15.05 31.72 -15.40
C TYR A 162 16.31 31.32 -16.16
N ALA A 163 17.03 30.33 -15.66
CA ALA A 163 18.25 29.84 -16.29
C ALA A 163 17.94 29.05 -17.57
N LEU A 164 16.78 28.40 -17.67
CA LEU A 164 16.43 27.52 -18.78
C LEU A 164 15.31 28.10 -19.64
N ASP A 165 15.31 27.76 -20.93
CA ASP A 165 14.17 28.00 -21.83
C ASP A 165 13.13 26.85 -21.75
N ASP A 166 12.00 27.01 -22.45
CA ASP A 166 10.92 26.01 -22.46
C ASP A 166 11.33 24.68 -23.15
N ASN A 167 12.48 24.65 -23.85
CA ASN A 167 13.10 23.45 -24.43
C ASN A 167 14.20 22.86 -23.53
N MET A 168 14.34 23.35 -22.30
CA MET A 168 15.32 22.90 -21.30
C MET A 168 16.78 23.20 -21.66
N HIS A 169 17.03 24.21 -22.49
CA HIS A 169 18.38 24.70 -22.78
C HIS A 169 18.76 25.86 -21.86
N LEU A 170 20.03 25.91 -21.45
CA LEU A 170 20.58 27.01 -20.67
C LEU A 170 20.61 28.30 -21.49
N ASN A 171 20.00 29.36 -20.95
CA ASN A 171 20.07 30.70 -21.53
C ASN A 171 21.40 31.38 -21.12
N VAL A 172 22.45 31.06 -21.86
CA VAL A 172 23.83 31.51 -21.63
C VAL A 172 23.93 33.04 -21.59
N ASP A 173 23.30 33.74 -22.52
CA ASP A 173 23.40 35.19 -22.63
C ASP A 173 22.71 35.90 -21.45
N ALA A 174 21.50 35.46 -21.09
CA ALA A 174 20.79 36.00 -19.93
C ALA A 174 21.55 35.73 -18.62
N LEU A 175 22.16 34.55 -18.47
CA LEU A 175 22.97 34.22 -17.29
C LEU A 175 24.20 35.13 -17.21
N LYS A 176 24.94 35.32 -18.31
CA LYS A 176 26.11 36.21 -18.36
C LYS A 176 25.74 37.65 -18.01
N GLU A 177 24.71 38.19 -18.65
CA GLU A 177 24.22 39.55 -18.41
C GLU A 177 23.80 39.74 -16.95
N PHE A 178 23.11 38.75 -16.37
CA PHE A 178 22.65 38.81 -15.00
C PHE A 178 23.78 38.82 -13.99
N LEU A 179 24.80 37.97 -14.18
CA LEU A 179 25.98 37.92 -13.31
C LEU A 179 26.79 39.22 -13.39
N GLU A 180 26.98 39.79 -14.59
CA GLU A 180 27.72 41.05 -14.73
C GLU A 180 26.95 42.23 -14.12
N THR A 181 25.62 42.28 -14.31
CA THR A 181 24.76 43.32 -13.71
C THR A 181 24.78 43.30 -12.18
N HIS A 182 24.98 42.13 -11.56
CA HIS A 182 24.95 41.94 -10.12
C HIS A 182 26.32 41.59 -9.53
N LYS A 183 27.41 41.90 -10.25
CA LYS A 183 28.77 41.62 -9.82
C LYS A 183 29.07 42.16 -8.42
N GLY A 184 29.68 41.32 -7.59
CA GLY A 184 29.98 41.62 -6.18
C GLY A 184 28.80 41.51 -5.22
N LYS A 185 27.57 41.24 -5.69
CA LYS A 185 26.42 40.91 -4.82
C LYS A 185 26.33 39.39 -4.62
N ARG A 186 25.82 38.98 -3.47
CA ARG A 186 25.49 37.57 -3.22
C ARG A 186 24.24 37.19 -4.01
N ILE A 187 24.26 36.04 -4.69
CA ILE A 187 23.19 35.58 -5.59
C ILE A 187 22.53 34.33 -5.00
N LEU A 188 21.20 34.25 -5.07
CA LEU A 188 20.42 33.06 -4.70
C LEU A 188 20.13 32.20 -5.92
N LEU A 189 20.48 30.93 -5.89
CA LEU A 189 20.09 29.93 -6.87
C LEU A 189 18.99 29.06 -6.25
N PHE A 190 17.94 28.79 -7.01
CA PHE A 190 16.91 27.84 -6.61
C PHE A 190 16.55 26.89 -7.75
N GLY A 191 16.50 25.59 -7.47
CA GLY A 191 16.09 24.58 -8.44
C GLY A 191 15.84 23.21 -7.80
N PHE A 192 15.28 22.28 -8.55
CA PHE A 192 15.16 20.89 -8.09
C PHE A 192 16.44 20.12 -8.44
N THR A 193 16.87 19.19 -7.60
CA THR A 193 18.19 18.54 -7.73
C THR A 193 18.43 17.95 -9.13
N PHE A 194 17.43 17.26 -9.69
CA PHE A 194 17.55 16.69 -11.04
C PHE A 194 17.63 17.76 -12.15
N MET A 195 16.96 18.91 -11.98
CA MET A 195 17.00 20.01 -12.94
C MET A 195 18.39 20.63 -12.97
N ILE A 196 18.95 20.84 -11.77
CA ILE A 196 20.29 21.39 -11.58
C ILE A 196 21.31 20.44 -12.20
N TRP A 197 21.22 19.14 -11.90
CA TRP A 197 22.20 18.19 -12.41
C TRP A 197 22.15 18.02 -13.94
N GLN A 198 20.97 17.71 -14.48
CA GLN A 198 20.83 17.29 -15.87
C GLN A 198 20.92 18.44 -16.88
N TYR A 199 20.44 19.63 -16.51
CA TYR A 199 20.28 20.75 -17.47
C TYR A 199 21.16 21.95 -17.16
N PHE A 200 21.54 22.15 -15.89
CA PHE A 200 22.38 23.28 -15.50
C PHE A 200 23.85 22.85 -15.41
N TYR A 201 24.19 21.95 -14.49
CA TYR A 201 25.56 21.44 -14.31
C TYR A 201 26.12 20.82 -15.60
N ALA A 202 25.39 19.90 -16.23
CA ALA A 202 25.87 19.22 -17.44
C ALA A 202 26.24 20.22 -18.55
N GLU A 203 25.43 21.27 -18.70
CA GLU A 203 25.66 22.31 -19.70
C GLU A 203 26.79 23.27 -19.31
N LEU A 204 26.91 23.63 -18.02
CA LEU A 204 28.06 24.37 -17.52
C LEU A 204 29.38 23.61 -17.75
N ALA A 205 29.37 22.29 -17.55
CA ALA A 205 30.54 21.44 -17.78
C ALA A 205 30.93 21.40 -19.27
N ARG A 206 29.95 21.26 -20.16
CA ARG A 206 30.15 21.34 -21.62
C ARG A 206 30.74 22.69 -22.01
N LEU A 207 30.13 23.80 -21.57
CA LEU A 207 30.59 25.16 -21.87
C LEU A 207 31.99 25.44 -21.33
N LYS A 208 32.34 24.93 -20.15
CA LYS A 208 33.68 25.07 -19.57
C LYS A 208 34.74 24.41 -20.46
N SER A 209 34.43 23.27 -21.07
CA SER A 209 35.32 22.60 -22.03
C SER A 209 35.51 23.40 -23.33
N GLU A 210 34.58 24.31 -23.63
CA GLU A 210 34.59 25.23 -24.78
C GLU A 210 35.16 26.62 -24.42
N GLY A 211 35.68 26.79 -23.21
CA GLY A 211 36.29 28.04 -22.74
C GLY A 211 35.30 29.07 -22.21
N VAL A 212 34.03 28.71 -22.02
CA VAL A 212 33.00 29.56 -21.42
C VAL A 212 32.76 29.12 -19.97
N SER A 213 33.12 29.96 -19.00
CA SER A 213 32.92 29.70 -17.57
C SER A 213 32.04 30.76 -16.92
N PHE A 214 31.39 30.37 -15.83
CA PHE A 214 30.59 31.26 -14.99
C PHE A 214 31.12 31.18 -13.56
N ASP A 215 31.22 32.33 -12.90
CA ASP A 215 31.63 32.42 -11.50
C ASP A 215 30.39 32.54 -10.61
N LEU A 216 30.18 31.51 -9.79
CA LEU A 216 29.11 31.40 -8.81
C LEU A 216 29.68 31.22 -7.39
N SER A 217 30.95 31.57 -7.17
CA SER A 217 31.62 31.45 -5.86
C SER A 217 31.03 32.33 -4.76
N ASN A 218 30.35 33.43 -5.13
CA ASN A 218 29.60 34.28 -4.20
C ASN A 218 28.09 34.00 -4.25
N ALA A 219 27.68 32.79 -4.62
CA ALA A 219 26.28 32.42 -4.70
C ALA A 219 25.93 31.36 -3.66
N VAL A 220 24.67 31.38 -3.20
CA VAL A 220 24.08 30.36 -2.33
C VAL A 220 23.01 29.61 -3.13
N MET A 221 23.05 28.30 -3.11
CA MET A 221 22.06 27.45 -3.77
C MET A 221 21.19 26.77 -2.73
N ILE A 222 19.87 26.90 -2.91
CA ILE A 222 18.90 26.08 -2.20
C ILE A 222 18.23 25.17 -3.22
N HIS A 223 18.27 23.87 -2.97
CA HIS A 223 17.56 22.89 -3.79
C HIS A 223 16.68 21.99 -2.97
N GLY A 224 15.75 21.31 -3.63
CA GLY A 224 14.84 20.37 -2.97
C GLY A 224 14.34 19.31 -3.95
N GLY A 225 14.26 18.07 -3.49
CA GLY A 225 13.62 16.95 -4.19
C GLY A 225 14.28 16.54 -5.52
N GLY A 226 13.83 15.41 -6.07
CA GLY A 226 14.29 14.94 -7.39
C GLY A 226 15.50 14.01 -7.37
N TRP A 227 16.11 13.73 -6.21
CA TRP A 227 17.16 12.70 -6.05
C TRP A 227 16.79 11.35 -6.68
N LYS A 228 15.51 10.97 -6.62
CA LYS A 228 15.00 9.74 -7.27
C LYS A 228 15.32 9.64 -8.77
N LYS A 229 15.32 10.76 -9.50
CA LYS A 229 15.61 10.77 -10.94
C LYS A 229 17.09 10.59 -11.25
N LEU A 230 17.96 10.83 -10.26
CA LEU A 230 19.41 10.71 -10.36
C LEU A 230 19.95 9.36 -9.88
N ILE A 231 19.10 8.49 -9.31
CA ILE A 231 19.49 7.15 -8.84
C ILE A 231 20.16 6.35 -9.97
N ASN A 232 19.64 6.44 -11.19
CA ASN A 232 20.20 5.73 -12.35
C ASN A 232 21.55 6.28 -12.81
N GLU A 233 21.90 7.52 -12.42
CA GLU A 233 23.16 8.17 -12.73
C GLU A 233 24.20 8.01 -11.59
N ALA A 234 23.83 7.32 -10.50
CA ALA A 234 24.69 7.04 -9.33
C ALA A 234 25.36 8.29 -8.73
N VAL A 235 24.69 9.44 -8.79
CA VAL A 235 25.17 10.72 -8.26
C VAL A 235 24.91 10.78 -6.76
N THR A 236 25.98 10.87 -5.96
CA THR A 236 25.87 11.11 -4.52
C THR A 236 25.82 12.61 -4.23
N GLU A 237 25.39 12.97 -3.02
CA GLU A 237 25.37 14.36 -2.54
C GLU A 237 26.76 15.00 -2.57
N GLU A 238 27.79 14.26 -2.16
CA GLU A 238 29.18 14.72 -2.16
C GLU A 238 29.68 14.98 -3.59
N GLU A 239 29.32 14.11 -4.53
CA GLU A 239 29.67 14.29 -5.94
C GLU A 239 28.92 15.48 -6.54
N PHE A 240 27.65 15.68 -6.17
CA PHE A 240 26.86 16.85 -6.59
C PHE A 240 27.53 18.16 -6.17
N HIS A 241 27.93 18.27 -4.91
CA HIS A 241 28.60 19.45 -4.36
C HIS A 241 29.94 19.69 -5.04
N ARG A 242 30.81 18.68 -5.05
CA ARG A 242 32.16 18.77 -5.62
C ARG A 242 32.15 19.20 -7.08
N ARG A 243 31.22 18.68 -7.88
CA ARG A 243 31.16 18.98 -9.32
C ARG A 243 30.65 20.38 -9.62
N LEU A 244 29.72 20.90 -8.82
CA LEU A 244 29.26 22.28 -8.93
C LEU A 244 30.36 23.25 -8.51
N GLU A 245 31.08 22.96 -7.43
CA GLU A 245 32.25 23.74 -7.02
C GLU A 245 33.34 23.71 -8.10
N ASP A 246 33.66 22.53 -8.63
CA ASP A 246 34.67 22.37 -9.69
C ASP A 246 34.31 23.14 -10.96
N VAL A 247 33.04 23.18 -11.37
CA VAL A 247 32.64 23.77 -12.65
C VAL A 247 32.50 25.29 -12.57
N CYS A 248 31.88 25.82 -11.52
CA CYS A 248 31.50 27.23 -11.40
C CYS A 248 31.83 27.88 -10.05
N GLY A 249 32.54 27.19 -9.15
CA GLY A 249 32.94 27.71 -7.84
C GLY A 249 31.84 27.71 -6.79
N LEU A 250 30.66 27.16 -7.08
CA LEU A 250 29.53 27.13 -6.15
C LEU A 250 29.78 26.12 -5.02
N SER A 251 30.08 26.62 -3.81
CA SER A 251 30.36 25.79 -2.63
C SER A 251 29.29 25.87 -1.53
N ASP A 252 28.44 26.90 -1.55
CA ASP A 252 27.40 27.15 -0.57
C ASP A 252 26.06 26.58 -1.07
N ILE A 253 25.85 25.29 -0.79
CA ILE A 253 24.75 24.48 -1.34
C ILE A 253 24.00 23.83 -0.17
N HIS A 254 22.68 24.01 -0.15
CA HIS A 254 21.80 23.46 0.87
C HIS A 254 20.61 22.74 0.23
N ASP A 255 20.42 21.45 0.55
CA ASP A 255 19.13 20.79 0.32
C ASP A 255 18.07 21.29 1.33
N TYR A 256 16.81 21.04 1.02
CA TYR A 256 15.74 21.13 2.01
C TYR A 256 14.73 20.00 1.86
N TYR A 257 14.25 19.52 3.01
CA TYR A 257 13.11 18.63 3.10
C TYR A 257 11.86 19.42 3.52
N GLY A 258 10.74 19.17 2.86
CA GLY A 258 9.48 19.83 3.16
C GLY A 258 8.33 19.27 2.33
N MET A 259 7.11 19.59 2.74
CA MET A 259 5.87 19.10 2.12
C MET A 259 4.77 20.15 2.16
N VAL A 260 3.79 20.03 1.27
CA VAL A 260 2.72 21.03 1.15
C VAL A 260 1.85 21.10 2.42
N GLU A 261 1.70 19.96 3.09
CA GLU A 261 0.95 19.75 4.33
C GLU A 261 1.63 20.36 5.56
N GLN A 262 2.91 20.74 5.47
CA GLN A 262 3.69 21.42 6.51
C GLN A 262 4.30 22.73 6.02
N THR A 263 3.71 23.34 4.98
CA THR A 263 4.28 24.54 4.34
C THR A 263 4.65 25.59 5.39
N GLY A 264 5.85 26.15 5.30
CA GLY A 264 6.40 27.11 6.27
C GLY A 264 7.47 26.51 7.17
N CYS A 265 7.29 25.26 7.62
CA CYS A 265 8.25 24.53 8.45
C CYS A 265 9.09 23.56 7.59
N ILE A 266 10.05 24.12 6.85
CA ILE A 266 11.02 23.33 6.08
C ILE A 266 12.23 22.96 6.94
N TYR A 267 12.87 21.85 6.60
CA TYR A 267 14.09 21.37 7.23
C TYR A 267 15.25 21.63 6.28
N MET A 268 16.08 22.61 6.61
CA MET A 268 17.24 23.00 5.81
C MET A 268 18.44 22.12 6.15
N GLU A 269 19.22 21.77 5.15
CA GLU A 269 20.50 21.08 5.29
C GLU A 269 21.58 22.06 5.77
N CYS A 270 22.35 21.67 6.78
CA CYS A 270 23.51 22.44 7.21
C CYS A 270 24.78 22.07 6.44
N GLU A 271 25.87 22.74 6.76
CA GLU A 271 27.19 22.59 6.13
C GLU A 271 27.81 21.19 6.36
N CYS A 272 27.21 20.38 7.24
CA CYS A 272 27.59 18.98 7.48
C CYS A 272 26.76 17.96 6.68
N GLY A 273 25.83 18.40 5.82
CA GLY A 273 24.92 17.49 5.09
C GLY A 273 23.84 16.87 5.98
N HIS A 274 23.40 17.59 7.01
CA HIS A 274 22.33 17.15 7.93
C HIS A 274 21.12 18.07 7.84
N LEU A 275 19.91 17.51 7.74
CA LEU A 275 18.67 18.28 7.80
C LEU A 275 18.36 18.65 9.25
N HIS A 276 18.02 19.92 9.53
CA HIS A 276 17.77 20.42 10.89
C HIS A 276 16.32 20.80 11.16
N ALA A 277 15.81 20.40 12.33
CA ALA A 277 14.51 20.80 12.85
C ALA A 277 14.58 22.08 13.68
N SER A 278 13.96 23.15 13.18
CA SER A 278 13.89 24.45 13.87
C SER A 278 12.96 24.43 15.09
N ILE A 279 12.86 25.52 15.87
CA ILE A 279 11.90 25.64 17.00
C ILE A 279 10.43 25.59 16.57
N PHE A 280 10.12 25.85 15.29
CA PHE A 280 8.75 25.91 14.78
C PHE A 280 8.18 24.53 14.44
N SER A 281 9.03 23.50 14.48
CA SER A 281 8.72 22.15 14.00
C SER A 281 9.61 21.11 14.67
N ASP A 282 9.25 19.84 14.58
CA ASP A 282 10.18 18.79 14.93
C ASP A 282 9.97 17.54 14.12
N VAL A 283 10.96 16.65 14.19
CA VAL A 283 10.94 15.37 13.49
C VAL A 283 11.06 14.23 14.50
N LEU A 284 10.25 13.21 14.31
CA LEU A 284 10.38 11.93 15.01
C LEU A 284 10.52 10.82 13.97
N VAL A 285 11.16 9.74 14.38
CA VAL A 285 11.23 8.51 13.59
C VAL A 285 10.47 7.45 14.36
N ARG A 286 9.49 6.83 13.72
CA ARG A 286 8.53 5.91 14.34
C ARG A 286 8.81 4.49 13.90
N ASN A 287 8.87 3.57 14.85
CA ASN A 287 8.98 2.15 14.56
C ASN A 287 7.70 1.69 13.86
N PRO A 288 7.77 1.04 12.69
CA PRO A 288 6.57 0.67 11.96
C PRO A 288 5.74 -0.42 12.66
N ARG A 289 6.32 -1.18 13.59
CA ARG A 289 5.61 -2.25 14.32
C ARG A 289 4.66 -1.71 15.38
N ASP A 290 4.92 -0.56 15.98
CA ASP A 290 4.13 -0.07 17.11
C ASP A 290 4.03 1.45 17.20
N PHE A 291 4.65 2.19 16.29
CA PHE A 291 4.80 3.63 16.31
C PHE A 291 5.52 4.20 17.55
N ALA A 292 6.36 3.40 18.22
CA ALA A 292 7.26 3.93 19.25
C ALA A 292 8.28 4.88 18.61
N GLU A 293 8.79 5.85 19.36
CA GLU A 293 9.95 6.64 18.90
C GLU A 293 11.17 5.70 18.79
N CYS A 294 11.80 5.69 17.60
CA CYS A 294 13.04 4.99 17.34
C CYS A 294 14.21 5.66 18.07
N ALA A 295 15.22 4.86 18.43
CA ALA A 295 16.46 5.40 18.98
C ALA A 295 17.24 6.22 17.93
N ILE A 296 18.16 7.07 18.38
CA ILE A 296 19.10 7.75 17.48
C ILE A 296 19.90 6.69 16.70
N GLY A 297 20.00 6.88 15.38
CA GLY A 297 20.63 5.93 14.45
C GLY A 297 19.71 4.80 13.96
N GLU A 298 18.51 4.65 14.52
CA GLU A 298 17.54 3.64 14.08
C GLU A 298 16.64 4.18 12.97
N LYS A 299 16.39 3.34 11.97
CA LYS A 299 15.53 3.64 10.82
C LYS A 299 14.06 3.39 11.16
N GLY A 300 13.19 4.31 10.73
CA GLY A 300 11.74 4.14 10.83
C GLY A 300 10.97 5.08 9.91
N ILE A 301 9.68 5.22 10.15
CA ILE A 301 8.78 6.12 9.42
C ILE A 301 8.94 7.53 9.97
N VAL A 302 9.10 8.52 9.10
CA VAL A 302 9.24 9.92 9.52
C VAL A 302 7.87 10.46 9.93
N GLN A 303 7.78 10.99 11.15
CA GLN A 303 6.71 11.88 11.59
C GLN A 303 7.26 13.30 11.67
N VAL A 304 6.48 14.26 11.19
CA VAL A 304 6.79 15.69 11.28
C VAL A 304 5.72 16.41 12.09
N VAL A 305 6.14 17.37 12.90
CA VAL A 305 5.24 18.22 13.69
C VAL A 305 5.51 19.69 13.41
N SER A 306 4.48 20.54 13.56
CA SER A 306 4.56 21.96 13.25
C SER A 306 3.65 22.82 14.11
N ALA A 307 4.17 23.96 14.55
CA ALA A 307 3.47 24.94 15.37
C ALA A 307 2.48 25.85 14.60
N ILE A 308 2.46 25.76 13.26
CA ILE A 308 1.72 26.66 12.36
C ILE A 308 0.23 26.31 12.15
N PRO A 309 -0.16 25.05 11.90
CA PRO A 309 -1.46 24.76 11.29
C PRO A 309 -2.63 25.10 12.22
N GLU A 310 -3.24 26.27 12.07
CA GLU A 310 -4.45 26.67 12.85
C GLU A 310 -5.74 26.44 12.06
N SER A 311 -5.67 26.40 10.73
CA SER A 311 -6.83 26.27 9.83
C SER A 311 -7.17 24.84 9.42
N TYR A 312 -6.31 23.87 9.71
CA TYR A 312 -6.50 22.44 9.41
C TYR A 312 -5.65 21.60 10.36
N PRO A 313 -6.01 20.33 10.66
CA PRO A 313 -5.31 19.46 11.62
C PRO A 313 -3.98 18.91 11.07
N GLY A 314 -3.09 19.80 10.63
CA GLY A 314 -1.80 19.46 10.04
C GLY A 314 -0.63 19.46 11.01
N HIS A 315 -0.86 19.65 12.31
CA HIS A 315 0.20 19.94 13.28
C HIS A 315 1.04 18.72 13.67
N SER A 316 0.57 17.50 13.41
CA SER A 316 1.29 16.24 13.67
C SER A 316 0.97 15.22 12.56
N LEU A 317 1.96 14.93 11.70
CA LEU A 317 1.75 14.12 10.50
C LEU A 317 2.72 12.95 10.41
N LEU A 318 2.20 11.75 10.22
CA LEU A 318 2.98 10.58 9.82
C LEU A 318 3.14 10.59 8.29
N THR A 319 4.38 10.65 7.84
CA THR A 319 4.70 10.70 6.40
C THR A 319 4.77 9.29 5.80
N GLU A 320 5.05 9.22 4.51
CA GLU A 320 5.38 7.98 3.80
C GLU A 320 6.88 7.90 3.45
N ASP A 321 7.70 8.67 4.17
CA ASP A 321 9.15 8.70 4.03
C ASP A 321 9.80 7.90 5.17
N GLU A 322 10.90 7.21 4.86
CA GLU A 322 11.76 6.56 5.84
C GLU A 322 12.96 7.46 6.15
N GLY A 323 13.36 7.51 7.42
CA GLY A 323 14.42 8.38 7.89
C GLY A 323 15.10 7.86 9.15
N VAL A 324 16.11 8.60 9.59
CA VAL A 324 16.91 8.32 10.79
C VAL A 324 17.29 9.62 11.49
N ILE A 325 17.11 9.69 12.81
CA ILE A 325 17.67 10.77 13.63
C ILE A 325 19.16 10.51 13.82
N LEU A 326 20.00 11.51 13.54
CA LEU A 326 21.45 11.40 13.66
C LEU A 326 21.96 11.91 15.02
N GLY A 327 21.28 12.89 15.61
CA GLY A 327 21.57 13.42 16.94
C GLY A 327 20.66 14.59 17.30
N GLU A 328 20.95 15.23 18.43
CA GLU A 328 20.16 16.32 19.00
C GLU A 328 21.10 17.26 19.79
N ASP A 329 21.06 18.56 19.49
CA ASP A 329 21.87 19.63 20.13
C ASP A 329 23.40 19.55 19.97
N ASP A 330 23.92 18.49 19.36
CA ASP A 330 25.35 18.16 19.25
C ASP A 330 25.89 18.15 17.82
N CYS A 331 25.12 18.67 16.85
CA CYS A 331 25.60 18.79 15.47
C CYS A 331 26.84 19.69 15.40
N PRO A 332 27.90 19.31 14.66
CA PRO A 332 29.12 20.14 14.52
C PRO A 332 28.88 21.55 13.97
N CYS A 333 27.76 21.78 13.26
CA CYS A 333 27.38 23.11 12.77
C CYS A 333 26.91 24.07 13.88
N GLY A 334 26.68 23.58 15.10
CA GLY A 334 26.29 24.37 16.27
C GLY A 334 24.81 24.69 16.41
N ARG A 335 23.98 24.37 15.40
CA ARG A 335 22.52 24.53 15.45
C ARG A 335 21.90 23.55 16.45
N LYS A 336 20.99 24.05 17.31
CA LYS A 336 20.26 23.25 18.29
C LYS A 336 19.05 22.54 17.69
N GLY A 337 18.51 21.57 18.42
CA GLY A 337 17.44 20.66 18.01
C GLY A 337 17.94 19.39 17.32
N LYS A 338 16.99 18.54 16.93
CA LYS A 338 17.25 17.30 16.19
C LYS A 338 17.77 17.57 14.79
N TYR A 339 18.67 16.70 14.33
CA TYR A 339 19.10 16.63 12.94
C TYR A 339 19.04 15.19 12.43
N PHE A 340 18.74 15.03 11.15
CA PHE A 340 18.29 13.77 10.58
C PHE A 340 18.65 13.62 9.10
N LYS A 341 18.44 12.42 8.56
CA LYS A 341 18.49 12.13 7.12
C LYS A 341 17.23 11.42 6.64
N ILE A 342 16.82 11.74 5.42
CA ILE A 342 15.78 11.02 4.68
C ILE A 342 16.44 9.93 3.84
N LEU A 343 15.96 8.70 3.99
CA LEU A 343 16.48 7.53 3.26
C LEU A 343 15.70 7.26 1.97
N GLY A 344 14.50 7.82 1.84
CA GLY A 344 13.63 7.69 0.69
C GLY A 344 12.18 7.40 1.08
N ARG A 345 11.32 7.13 0.09
CA ARG A 345 9.93 6.72 0.35
C ARG A 345 9.85 5.25 0.72
N ILE A 346 8.89 4.92 1.59
CA ILE A 346 8.53 3.54 1.90
C ILE A 346 8.18 2.82 0.58
N LYS A 347 8.78 1.65 0.36
CA LYS A 347 8.51 0.82 -0.82
C LYS A 347 7.01 0.48 -0.87
N ALA A 348 6.41 0.52 -2.06
CA ALA A 348 4.98 0.32 -2.34
C ALA A 348 4.01 1.43 -1.89
N ALA A 349 4.46 2.52 -1.26
CA ALA A 349 3.60 3.68 -0.95
C ALA A 349 2.97 4.32 -2.20
N GLU A 350 3.71 4.36 -3.31
CA GLU A 350 3.25 4.95 -4.59
C GLU A 350 2.32 4.04 -5.40
N ILE A 351 2.27 2.73 -5.11
CA ILE A 351 1.52 1.75 -5.90
C ILE A 351 0.04 1.72 -5.51
N ARG A 352 -0.31 2.19 -4.31
CA ARG A 352 -1.64 2.03 -3.70
C ARG A 352 -2.55 3.26 -3.69
N GLY A 353 -2.09 4.41 -4.18
CA GLY A 353 -2.96 5.58 -4.40
C GLY A 353 -4.07 5.36 -5.44
N CYS A 354 -4.20 4.13 -5.92
CA CYS A 354 -5.28 3.63 -6.72
C CYS A 354 -5.60 2.22 -6.24
N SER A 355 -6.87 1.96 -5.97
CA SER A 355 -7.47 0.67 -6.29
C SER A 355 -7.20 0.42 -7.78
N ASP A 356 -6.08 -0.27 -8.06
CA ASP A 356 -5.57 -0.68 -9.37
C ASP A 356 -5.77 0.34 -10.51
N THR A 357 -5.03 1.46 -10.56
CA THR A 357 -4.88 2.23 -11.81
C THR A 357 -3.71 3.23 -11.85
N PHE A 358 -3.20 3.46 -13.07
CA PHE A 358 -2.40 4.61 -13.54
C PHE A 358 -1.08 4.94 -12.80
N ALA A 359 0.04 4.41 -13.31
CA ALA A 359 1.17 5.19 -13.86
C ALA A 359 2.41 4.30 -14.07
N ALA A 360 2.40 3.44 -15.08
CA ALA A 360 3.60 2.70 -15.51
C ALA A 360 3.68 2.68 -17.04
N GLY A 361 3.87 3.87 -17.63
CA GLY A 361 3.97 4.03 -19.07
C GLY A 361 4.91 5.15 -19.40
N GLN A 362 6.21 5.00 -19.08
CA GLN A 362 7.34 5.69 -19.70
C GLN A 362 8.67 5.28 -19.04
N GLN A 363 9.10 4.03 -19.21
CA GLN A 363 10.50 3.65 -18.98
C GLN A 363 10.83 2.27 -19.59
N SER A 364 10.74 2.15 -20.92
CA SER A 364 11.37 1.03 -21.64
C SER A 364 11.68 1.39 -23.10
N ARG A 365 12.45 2.45 -23.30
CA ARG A 365 13.24 2.61 -24.52
C ARG A 365 14.63 3.04 -24.11
N MET A 366 15.53 2.06 -24.01
CA MET A 366 16.95 2.13 -24.38
C MET A 366 17.73 0.98 -23.72
N SER A 367 17.89 -0.12 -24.46
CA SER A 367 19.15 -0.87 -24.51
C SER A 367 19.09 -1.79 -25.73
N LYS A 368 19.86 -1.45 -26.77
CA LYS A 368 20.18 -2.31 -27.92
C LYS A 368 21.69 -2.51 -27.97
N GLY A 369 22.09 -3.74 -28.32
CA GLY A 369 23.46 -4.17 -28.66
C GLY A 369 23.92 -5.32 -27.74
N ASN A 370 24.43 -6.48 -28.16
CA ASN A 370 24.85 -7.07 -29.46
C ASN A 370 24.77 -8.61 -29.27
N ALA A 371 24.09 -9.37 -30.13
CA ALA A 371 24.58 -10.10 -31.31
C ALA A 371 25.38 -11.41 -31.05
N ALA A 372 24.78 -12.55 -31.44
CA ALA A 372 25.37 -13.77 -32.08
C ALA A 372 24.32 -14.93 -32.00
N ASP A 373 23.42 -15.12 -32.97
CA ASP A 373 23.57 -15.81 -34.25
C ASP A 373 23.49 -17.35 -34.17
N LYS A 374 22.40 -17.93 -34.71
CA LYS A 374 22.40 -19.10 -35.63
C LYS A 374 20.99 -19.55 -36.05
N THR A 375 20.67 -19.25 -37.31
CA THR A 375 19.99 -20.06 -38.34
C THR A 375 18.76 -20.90 -37.97
N TYR A 376 17.60 -20.57 -38.58
CA TYR A 376 16.74 -21.55 -39.28
C TYR A 376 16.01 -20.88 -40.46
N ASN A 377 15.96 -21.62 -41.58
CA ASN A 377 15.61 -21.17 -42.92
C ASN A 377 14.13 -20.78 -43.11
N ALA A 378 13.94 -19.79 -43.97
CA ALA A 378 12.65 -19.31 -44.47
C ALA A 378 11.95 -20.34 -45.38
N VAL A 379 10.64 -20.51 -45.16
CA VAL A 379 9.70 -20.99 -46.17
C VAL A 379 8.64 -19.90 -46.33
N LYS A 380 8.49 -19.42 -47.57
CA LYS A 380 7.49 -18.43 -48.00
C LYS A 380 6.11 -19.07 -48.02
N THR A 381 5.15 -18.46 -47.33
CA THR A 381 3.71 -18.57 -47.66
C THR A 381 2.95 -17.32 -47.18
N ASP A 382 2.37 -16.64 -48.16
CA ASP A 382 1.16 -15.80 -48.19
C ASP A 382 1.01 -14.56 -47.27
N GLU A 383 1.17 -13.40 -47.92
CA GLU A 383 1.10 -12.01 -47.44
C GLU A 383 -0.32 -11.50 -47.06
N LYS A 384 -1.11 -12.27 -46.30
CA LYS A 384 -2.38 -11.78 -45.71
C LYS A 384 -2.44 -11.77 -44.19
N ILE A 385 -1.33 -12.08 -43.50
CA ILE A 385 -1.21 -12.17 -42.04
C ILE A 385 -0.53 -10.91 -41.41
N LEU A 386 -0.25 -9.88 -42.21
CA LEU A 386 0.51 -8.68 -41.79
C LEU A 386 -0.31 -7.59 -41.07
N GLY A 387 -1.30 -8.00 -40.28
CA GLY A 387 -2.08 -7.12 -39.37
C GLY A 387 -2.02 -7.51 -37.89
N ILE A 388 -1.48 -8.70 -37.56
CA ILE A 388 -1.45 -9.26 -36.19
C ILE A 388 0.00 -9.28 -35.61
N LEU A 389 0.98 -8.82 -36.38
CA LEU A 389 2.37 -8.73 -35.97
C LEU A 389 2.65 -7.44 -35.17
N ASP A 390 2.23 -7.37 -33.90
CA ASP A 390 3.03 -6.75 -32.80
C ASP A 390 2.42 -6.91 -31.38
N GLU A 391 1.20 -7.43 -31.21
CA GLU A 391 0.58 -7.43 -29.87
C GLU A 391 1.14 -8.51 -28.93
N THR A 392 1.41 -9.70 -29.47
CA THR A 392 1.93 -10.85 -28.71
C THR A 392 3.43 -10.78 -28.42
N SER A 393 4.15 -9.75 -28.91
CA SER A 393 5.57 -9.51 -28.61
C SER A 393 5.78 -9.05 -27.16
N ARG A 394 4.73 -8.52 -26.54
CA ARG A 394 4.70 -8.00 -25.17
C ARG A 394 4.15 -9.01 -24.15
N ILE A 395 3.97 -10.27 -24.55
CA ILE A 395 3.48 -11.36 -23.71
C ILE A 395 4.64 -12.28 -23.34
N ASP A 396 4.89 -12.43 -22.04
CA ASP A 396 5.80 -13.44 -21.51
C ASP A 396 5.04 -14.77 -21.34
N PHE A 397 5.44 -15.80 -22.09
CA PHE A 397 4.87 -17.14 -21.96
C PHE A 397 5.62 -17.91 -20.88
N LEU A 398 4.92 -18.25 -19.80
CA LEU A 398 5.44 -19.07 -18.71
C LEU A 398 5.22 -20.56 -18.97
N VAL A 399 4.10 -20.90 -19.61
CA VAL A 399 3.76 -22.23 -20.12
C VAL A 399 3.06 -22.05 -21.47
N GLY A 400 3.35 -22.95 -22.41
CA GLY A 400 2.90 -22.83 -23.79
C GLY A 400 3.78 -21.88 -24.61
N ASN A 401 3.30 -21.50 -25.79
CA ASN A 401 4.02 -20.60 -26.69
C ASN A 401 3.05 -19.88 -27.63
N ARG A 402 3.58 -19.00 -28.48
CA ARG A 402 2.80 -18.22 -29.44
C ARG A 402 2.04 -19.09 -30.45
N GLU A 403 2.65 -20.18 -30.91
CA GLU A 403 2.02 -21.10 -31.88
C GLU A 403 0.79 -21.77 -31.28
N LEU A 404 0.90 -22.28 -30.05
CA LEU A 404 -0.24 -22.84 -29.31
C LEU A 404 -1.34 -21.80 -29.10
N LEU A 405 -0.99 -20.54 -28.81
CA LEU A 405 -1.98 -19.47 -28.66
C LEU A 405 -2.70 -19.15 -29.97
N GLN A 406 -1.99 -19.15 -31.10
CA GLN A 406 -2.58 -18.91 -32.41
C GLN A 406 -3.55 -20.03 -32.82
N ASN A 407 -3.25 -21.26 -32.42
CA ASN A 407 -4.02 -22.45 -32.79
C ASN A 407 -5.01 -22.89 -31.70
N ILE A 408 -5.20 -22.12 -30.62
CA ILE A 408 -5.99 -22.57 -29.47
C ILE A 408 -7.47 -22.87 -29.80
N ASN A 409 -8.05 -22.15 -30.78
CA ASN A 409 -9.41 -22.41 -31.24
C ASN A 409 -9.57 -23.75 -32.00
N GLU A 410 -8.46 -24.41 -32.35
CA GLU A 410 -8.46 -25.74 -32.96
C GLU A 410 -8.47 -26.87 -31.90
N THR A 411 -8.17 -26.53 -30.63
CA THR A 411 -8.20 -27.49 -29.51
C THR A 411 -9.63 -27.91 -29.21
N LYS A 412 -9.92 -29.21 -29.33
CA LYS A 412 -11.26 -29.75 -29.05
C LYS A 412 -11.52 -29.82 -27.54
N PRO A 413 -12.71 -29.44 -27.06
CA PRO A 413 -13.09 -29.69 -25.68
C PRO A 413 -13.08 -31.19 -25.36
N LEU A 414 -12.72 -31.51 -24.12
CA LEU A 414 -12.79 -32.85 -23.56
C LEU A 414 -14.07 -33.02 -22.74
N SER A 415 -14.38 -34.27 -22.40
CA SER A 415 -15.41 -34.55 -21.39
C SER A 415 -14.95 -34.05 -20.02
N PRO A 416 -15.86 -33.52 -19.18
CA PRO A 416 -15.51 -33.15 -17.82
C PRO A 416 -14.94 -34.34 -17.05
N PHE A 417 -13.84 -34.11 -16.31
CA PHE A 417 -13.07 -35.13 -15.60
C PHE A 417 -12.53 -36.26 -16.50
N ASP A 418 -12.14 -35.95 -17.75
CA ASP A 418 -11.45 -36.87 -18.67
C ASP A 418 -10.25 -37.55 -17.99
N ASP A 419 -10.03 -38.84 -18.29
CA ASP A 419 -8.96 -39.64 -17.67
C ASP A 419 -7.57 -39.00 -17.88
N THR A 420 -7.33 -38.37 -19.03
CA THR A 420 -6.09 -37.65 -19.33
C THR A 420 -5.88 -36.49 -18.35
N ILE A 421 -6.94 -35.74 -18.05
CA ILE A 421 -6.90 -34.63 -17.10
C ILE A 421 -6.71 -35.15 -15.67
N LEU A 422 -7.35 -36.27 -15.31
CA LEU A 422 -7.20 -36.90 -13.99
C LEU A 422 -5.76 -37.40 -13.75
N GLU A 423 -5.12 -37.98 -14.76
CA GLU A 423 -3.72 -38.43 -14.68
C GLU A 423 -2.74 -37.25 -14.61
N PHE A 424 -3.00 -36.19 -15.39
CA PHE A 424 -2.21 -34.96 -15.35
C PHE A 424 -2.29 -34.27 -13.97
N THR A 425 -3.50 -34.07 -13.43
CA THR A 425 -3.70 -33.42 -12.12
C THR A 425 -3.07 -34.20 -10.97
N GLU A 426 -3.16 -35.53 -11.00
CA GLU A 426 -2.47 -36.40 -10.04
C GLU A 426 -0.94 -36.27 -10.14
N THR A 427 -0.41 -36.14 -11.35
CA THR A 427 1.03 -35.94 -11.57
C THR A 427 1.48 -34.60 -11.01
N VAL A 428 0.77 -33.51 -11.30
CA VAL A 428 1.04 -32.19 -10.72
C VAL A 428 0.96 -32.25 -9.19
N SER A 429 -0.07 -32.87 -8.62
CA SER A 429 -0.22 -33.07 -7.18
C SER A 429 1.02 -33.73 -6.56
N LYS A 430 1.49 -34.84 -7.15
CA LYS A 430 2.72 -35.53 -6.67
C LYS A 430 3.96 -34.64 -6.75
N LYS A 431 4.15 -33.88 -7.83
CA LYS A 431 5.30 -32.96 -7.94
C LYS A 431 5.24 -31.86 -6.87
N LEU A 432 4.05 -31.29 -6.63
CA LEU A 432 3.86 -30.27 -5.60
C LEU A 432 4.12 -30.81 -4.19
N LEU A 433 3.60 -31.99 -3.86
CA LEU A 433 3.69 -32.57 -2.51
C LEU A 433 5.06 -33.21 -2.20
N SER A 434 5.80 -33.65 -3.22
CA SER A 434 7.13 -34.25 -3.05
C SER A 434 8.27 -33.24 -2.89
N ASN A 435 8.10 -32.02 -3.41
CA ASN A 435 9.11 -30.97 -3.30
C ASN A 435 9.14 -30.39 -1.87
N LYS A 436 10.23 -30.63 -1.14
CA LYS A 436 10.40 -30.16 0.24
C LYS A 436 10.36 -28.63 0.36
N ALA A 437 10.77 -27.88 -0.66
CA ALA A 437 10.73 -26.42 -0.65
C ALA A 437 9.29 -25.88 -0.57
N ASN A 438 8.33 -26.60 -1.14
CA ASN A 438 6.92 -26.20 -1.14
C ASN A 438 6.30 -26.24 0.27
N ARG A 439 6.87 -26.99 1.22
CA ARG A 439 6.33 -27.10 2.59
C ARG A 439 6.34 -25.80 3.38
N ALA A 440 7.13 -24.82 2.94
CA ALA A 440 7.11 -23.47 3.50
C ALA A 440 5.88 -22.66 3.06
N PHE A 441 5.11 -23.14 2.07
CA PHE A 441 3.98 -22.46 1.45
C PHE A 441 2.73 -23.34 1.59
N SER A 442 1.98 -23.14 2.67
CA SER A 442 0.80 -23.97 2.96
C SER A 442 -0.27 -23.86 1.89
N ASP A 443 -0.43 -22.70 1.25
CA ASP A 443 -1.31 -22.47 0.09
C ASP A 443 -0.95 -23.37 -1.11
N VAL A 444 0.35 -23.53 -1.42
CA VAL A 444 0.83 -24.46 -2.47
C VAL A 444 0.57 -25.92 -2.10
N ILE A 445 0.75 -26.27 -0.82
CA ILE A 445 0.48 -27.63 -0.34
C ILE A 445 -1.02 -27.94 -0.38
N THR A 446 -1.89 -27.00 0.01
CA THR A 446 -3.34 -27.13 -0.09
C THR A 446 -3.79 -27.34 -1.53
N LEU A 447 -3.22 -26.61 -2.50
CA LEU A 447 -3.46 -26.88 -3.93
C LEU A 447 -3.04 -28.30 -4.31
N GLY A 448 -1.88 -28.77 -3.84
CA GLY A 448 -1.43 -30.15 -4.07
C GLY A 448 -2.43 -31.19 -3.57
N PHE A 449 -2.98 -31.02 -2.36
CA PHE A 449 -4.03 -31.90 -1.83
C PHE A 449 -5.38 -31.76 -2.55
N TRP A 450 -5.70 -30.58 -3.06
CA TRP A 450 -6.90 -30.35 -3.86
C TRP A 450 -6.85 -31.08 -5.20
N LEU A 451 -5.67 -31.10 -5.84
CA LEU A 451 -5.43 -31.77 -7.14
C LEU A 451 -5.23 -33.29 -7.05
N ARG A 452 -5.08 -33.86 -5.85
CA ARG A 452 -4.87 -35.32 -5.72
C ARG A 452 -6.08 -36.08 -6.25
N LYS A 453 -5.87 -37.22 -6.89
CA LYS A 453 -6.90 -38.05 -7.52
C LYS A 453 -8.09 -38.32 -6.59
N ALA A 454 -7.83 -38.62 -5.32
CA ALA A 454 -8.88 -38.87 -4.34
C ALA A 454 -9.81 -37.65 -4.11
N SER A 455 -9.26 -36.43 -4.09
CA SER A 455 -10.06 -35.19 -3.95
C SER A 455 -10.82 -34.89 -5.24
N VAL A 456 -10.15 -34.99 -6.39
CA VAL A 456 -10.77 -34.74 -7.70
C VAL A 456 -11.94 -35.68 -7.98
N LEU A 457 -11.81 -36.96 -7.63
CA LEU A 457 -12.90 -37.93 -7.76
C LEU A 457 -14.10 -37.62 -6.86
N GLN A 458 -13.89 -36.97 -5.70
CA GLN A 458 -15.02 -36.54 -4.87
C GLN A 458 -15.84 -35.46 -5.58
N TYR A 459 -15.18 -34.51 -6.27
CA TYR A 459 -15.89 -33.52 -7.09
C TYR A 459 -16.59 -34.17 -8.28
N ARG A 460 -15.93 -35.09 -8.99
CA ARG A 460 -16.53 -35.86 -10.09
C ARG A 460 -17.84 -36.54 -9.67
N ASN A 461 -17.85 -37.18 -8.50
CA ASN A 461 -19.03 -37.89 -7.98
C ASN A 461 -20.22 -36.97 -7.71
N ARG A 462 -20.01 -35.66 -7.45
CA ARG A 462 -21.12 -34.71 -7.25
C ARG A 462 -21.89 -34.42 -8.54
N TYR A 463 -21.28 -34.69 -9.69
CA TYR A 463 -21.83 -34.37 -11.01
C TYR A 463 -22.06 -35.63 -11.88
N GLU A 464 -22.03 -36.83 -11.29
CA GLU A 464 -22.06 -38.12 -11.99
C GLU A 464 -23.24 -38.23 -12.98
N ASP A 465 -24.40 -37.68 -12.60
CA ASP A 465 -25.63 -37.66 -13.40
C ASP A 465 -25.57 -36.77 -14.64
N LYS A 466 -24.60 -35.85 -14.71
CA LYS A 466 -24.46 -34.86 -15.79
C LYS A 466 -23.24 -35.10 -16.69
N LEU A 467 -22.31 -35.97 -16.30
CA LEU A 467 -21.02 -36.14 -17.00
C LEU A 467 -21.18 -36.62 -18.44
N GLU A 468 -22.10 -37.56 -18.70
CA GLU A 468 -22.28 -38.16 -20.04
C GLU A 468 -22.94 -37.20 -21.04
N SER A 469 -23.63 -36.16 -20.56
CA SER A 469 -24.41 -35.23 -21.39
C SER A 469 -23.74 -33.87 -21.60
N ARG A 470 -22.52 -33.67 -21.11
CA ARG A 470 -21.82 -32.38 -21.12
C ARG A 470 -20.43 -32.47 -21.72
N LEU A 471 -20.00 -31.37 -22.34
CA LEU A 471 -18.63 -31.17 -22.80
C LEU A 471 -18.08 -29.85 -22.24
N GLY A 472 -16.76 -29.71 -22.22
CA GLY A 472 -16.15 -28.39 -22.02
C GLY A 472 -16.69 -27.38 -23.04
N ARG A 473 -16.85 -26.12 -22.63
CA ARG A 473 -17.32 -25.05 -23.51
C ARG A 473 -16.34 -24.69 -24.64
N GLY A 474 -15.04 -24.89 -24.44
CA GLY A 474 -14.02 -24.51 -25.42
C GLY A 474 -12.82 -23.84 -24.78
N VAL A 475 -12.54 -22.61 -25.21
CA VAL A 475 -11.40 -21.81 -24.76
C VAL A 475 -11.82 -20.89 -23.63
N LEU A 476 -11.17 -21.02 -22.49
CA LEU A 476 -11.36 -20.16 -21.33
C LEU A 476 -10.22 -19.15 -21.24
N PHE A 477 -10.55 -17.87 -21.12
CA PHE A 477 -9.58 -16.82 -20.79
C PHE A 477 -9.76 -16.36 -19.36
N HIS A 478 -8.72 -16.56 -18.55
CA HIS A 478 -8.72 -16.28 -17.13
C HIS A 478 -7.85 -15.07 -16.81
N ILE A 479 -8.37 -14.16 -16.00
CA ILE A 479 -7.59 -13.07 -15.39
C ILE A 479 -7.57 -13.31 -13.90
N ALA A 480 -6.43 -13.74 -13.37
CA ALA A 480 -6.26 -14.04 -11.96
C ALA A 480 -6.02 -12.75 -11.13
N PRO A 481 -6.35 -12.76 -9.83
CA PRO A 481 -6.16 -11.60 -8.98
C PRO A 481 -4.67 -11.36 -8.72
N SER A 482 -4.24 -10.10 -8.67
CA SER A 482 -2.83 -9.72 -8.55
C SER A 482 -2.23 -9.98 -7.15
N ASN A 483 -3.08 -10.16 -6.15
CA ASN A 483 -2.75 -10.22 -4.73
C ASN A 483 -2.88 -11.62 -4.09
N VAL A 484 -3.43 -12.62 -4.78
CA VAL A 484 -3.55 -14.01 -4.29
C VAL A 484 -2.80 -14.96 -5.24
N PRO A 485 -1.54 -15.34 -4.93
CA PRO A 485 -0.63 -15.94 -5.90
C PRO A 485 -1.02 -17.33 -6.39
N VAL A 486 -1.78 -18.10 -5.60
CA VAL A 486 -2.20 -19.47 -5.95
C VAL A 486 -3.52 -19.50 -6.73
N ASN A 487 -4.31 -18.42 -6.73
CA ASN A 487 -5.67 -18.44 -7.29
C ASN A 487 -5.72 -18.73 -8.80
N TYR A 488 -4.72 -18.29 -9.56
CA TYR A 488 -4.65 -18.61 -11.00
C TYR A 488 -4.63 -20.13 -11.25
N ALA A 489 -4.04 -20.90 -10.34
CA ALA A 489 -3.94 -22.35 -10.46
C ALA A 489 -5.30 -23.01 -10.18
N TYR A 490 -6.04 -22.57 -9.16
CA TYR A 490 -7.42 -23.04 -8.93
C TYR A 490 -8.31 -22.75 -10.14
N SER A 491 -8.22 -21.55 -10.72
CA SER A 491 -8.94 -21.17 -11.94
C SER A 491 -8.56 -22.06 -13.13
N LEU A 492 -7.24 -22.26 -13.36
CA LEU A 492 -6.71 -23.13 -14.41
C LEU A 492 -7.25 -24.56 -14.28
N PHE A 493 -7.06 -25.17 -13.12
CA PHE A 493 -7.40 -26.58 -12.93
C PHE A 493 -8.90 -26.81 -12.89
N THR A 494 -9.71 -25.84 -12.47
CA THR A 494 -11.16 -25.92 -12.63
C THR A 494 -11.56 -25.90 -14.10
N GLY A 495 -10.92 -25.05 -14.92
CA GLY A 495 -11.10 -25.05 -16.38
C GLY A 495 -10.66 -26.37 -17.02
N LEU A 496 -9.52 -26.93 -16.62
CA LEU A 496 -9.07 -28.24 -17.10
C LEU A 496 -10.03 -29.36 -16.69
N LEU A 497 -10.42 -29.45 -15.41
CA LEU A 497 -11.32 -30.48 -14.90
C LEU A 497 -12.71 -30.43 -15.54
N THR A 498 -13.12 -29.28 -16.07
CA THR A 498 -14.36 -29.11 -16.85
C THR A 498 -14.17 -29.35 -18.36
N GLY A 499 -12.99 -29.79 -18.80
CA GLY A 499 -12.72 -30.23 -20.18
C GLY A 499 -12.29 -29.12 -21.14
N ASN A 500 -11.85 -27.97 -20.63
CA ASN A 500 -11.58 -26.79 -21.45
C ASN A 500 -10.09 -26.55 -21.74
N ALA A 501 -9.78 -25.84 -22.83
CA ALA A 501 -8.48 -25.24 -23.07
C ALA A 501 -8.38 -23.88 -22.36
N ASN A 502 -7.22 -23.55 -21.79
CA ASN A 502 -7.10 -22.42 -20.87
C ASN A 502 -5.96 -21.47 -21.26
N ILE A 503 -6.30 -20.19 -21.37
CA ILE A 503 -5.36 -19.07 -21.39
C ILE A 503 -5.47 -18.38 -20.04
N VAL A 504 -4.42 -18.38 -19.23
CA VAL A 504 -4.44 -17.77 -17.90
C VAL A 504 -3.40 -16.66 -17.82
N ARG A 505 -3.88 -15.43 -17.59
CA ARG A 505 -3.01 -14.34 -17.16
C ARG A 505 -2.68 -14.52 -15.68
N VAL A 506 -1.44 -14.92 -15.41
CA VAL A 506 -0.94 -15.02 -14.03
C VAL A 506 -0.66 -13.62 -13.45
N PRO A 507 -0.52 -13.48 -12.12
CA PRO A 507 -0.15 -12.20 -11.51
C PRO A 507 1.13 -11.60 -12.14
N SER A 508 1.10 -10.29 -12.42
CA SER A 508 2.25 -9.55 -12.93
C SER A 508 3.39 -9.50 -11.91
N LYS A 509 3.05 -9.35 -10.62
CA LYS A 509 3.99 -9.47 -9.51
C LYS A 509 4.58 -10.89 -9.45
N LYS A 510 5.89 -10.97 -9.18
CA LYS A 510 6.58 -12.25 -8.99
C LYS A 510 6.32 -12.80 -7.60
N PHE A 511 5.97 -14.08 -7.54
CA PHE A 511 5.74 -14.83 -6.31
C PHE A 511 6.42 -16.19 -6.42
N ALA A 512 7.07 -16.63 -5.33
CA ALA A 512 7.71 -17.95 -5.29
C ALA A 512 6.68 -19.07 -5.53
N GLN A 513 5.45 -18.93 -5.02
CA GLN A 513 4.36 -19.89 -5.25
C GLN A 513 4.05 -20.07 -6.74
N VAL A 514 4.03 -18.98 -7.52
CA VAL A 514 3.77 -19.04 -8.97
C VAL A 514 4.87 -19.83 -9.67
N ASP A 515 6.13 -19.56 -9.33
CA ASP A 515 7.28 -20.27 -9.91
C ASP A 515 7.27 -21.77 -9.54
N MET A 516 6.96 -22.10 -8.28
CA MET A 516 6.84 -23.48 -7.80
C MET A 516 5.73 -24.27 -8.52
N ILE A 517 4.55 -23.65 -8.69
CA ILE A 517 3.41 -24.30 -9.35
C ILE A 517 3.68 -24.45 -10.85
N ASN A 518 4.21 -23.43 -11.52
CA ASN A 518 4.55 -23.51 -12.94
C ASN A 518 5.63 -24.56 -13.22
N ALA A 519 6.63 -24.70 -12.34
CA ALA A 519 7.63 -25.76 -12.45
C ALA A 519 7.00 -27.17 -12.35
N ALA A 520 6.03 -27.36 -11.45
CA ALA A 520 5.30 -28.63 -11.33
C ALA A 520 4.43 -28.91 -12.58
N ILE A 521 3.78 -27.89 -13.13
CA ILE A 521 3.00 -27.99 -14.39
C ILE A 521 3.91 -28.37 -15.56
N LEU A 522 5.03 -27.69 -15.75
CA LEU A 522 5.98 -27.98 -16.82
C LEU A 522 6.54 -29.40 -16.74
N ALA A 523 6.92 -29.84 -15.54
CA ALA A 523 7.40 -31.22 -15.33
C ALA A 523 6.30 -32.26 -15.61
N ALA A 524 5.04 -31.98 -15.27
CA ALA A 524 3.93 -32.87 -15.60
C ALA A 524 3.65 -32.89 -17.12
N LEU A 525 3.82 -31.77 -17.84
CA LEU A 525 3.66 -31.69 -19.30
C LEU A 525 4.76 -32.44 -20.09
N GLU A 526 5.89 -32.78 -19.46
CA GLU A 526 6.87 -33.69 -20.03
C GLU A 526 6.39 -35.14 -20.02
N GLU A 527 5.65 -35.53 -18.98
CA GLU A 527 5.06 -36.87 -18.83
C GLU A 527 3.72 -37.03 -19.57
N HIS A 528 2.98 -35.92 -19.74
CA HIS A 528 1.65 -35.85 -20.36
C HIS A 528 1.61 -34.81 -21.50
N PRO A 529 2.32 -35.05 -22.62
CA PRO A 529 2.47 -34.07 -23.70
C PRO A 529 1.15 -33.69 -24.40
N GLU A 530 0.15 -34.56 -24.36
CA GLU A 530 -1.20 -34.35 -24.90
C GLU A 530 -1.96 -33.22 -24.19
N MET A 531 -1.56 -32.84 -22.97
CA MET A 531 -2.16 -31.71 -22.25
C MET A 531 -1.60 -30.34 -22.67
N LYS A 532 -0.52 -30.29 -23.46
CA LYS A 532 0.11 -29.02 -23.90
C LYS A 532 -0.84 -28.05 -24.62
N PRO A 533 -1.75 -28.49 -25.50
CA PRO A 533 -2.69 -27.58 -26.17
C PRO A 533 -3.74 -26.96 -25.24
N TYR A 534 -3.90 -27.48 -24.02
CA TYR A 534 -4.93 -27.05 -23.07
C TYR A 534 -4.45 -26.02 -22.04
N ILE A 535 -3.14 -25.72 -21.99
CA ILE A 535 -2.55 -24.87 -20.95
C ILE A 535 -1.61 -23.82 -21.55
N ILE A 536 -2.04 -22.56 -21.48
CA ILE A 536 -1.22 -21.40 -21.83
C ILE A 536 -1.21 -20.44 -20.64
N LEU A 537 -0.04 -20.26 -20.03
CA LEU A 537 0.15 -19.34 -18.90
C LEU A 537 0.97 -18.14 -19.36
N VAL A 538 0.39 -16.95 -19.23
CA VAL A 538 0.98 -15.71 -19.73
C VAL A 538 1.14 -14.67 -18.63
N ARG A 539 2.16 -13.84 -18.76
CA ARG A 539 2.37 -12.64 -17.95
C ARG A 539 2.56 -11.44 -18.88
N TYR A 540 1.81 -10.37 -18.62
CA TYR A 540 1.93 -9.10 -19.33
C TYR A 540 1.36 -7.96 -18.45
N GLU A 541 1.86 -6.75 -18.67
CA GLU A 541 1.34 -5.53 -18.03
C GLU A 541 -0.12 -5.27 -18.43
N ARG A 542 -0.86 -4.44 -17.70
CA ARG A 542 -2.26 -4.15 -18.05
C ARG A 542 -2.32 -3.45 -19.40
N ASP A 543 -2.69 -4.19 -20.44
CA ASP A 543 -2.72 -3.73 -21.82
C ASP A 543 -4.05 -4.07 -22.47
N LYS A 544 -4.76 -3.04 -22.94
CA LYS A 544 -6.08 -3.20 -23.54
C LYS A 544 -6.03 -4.02 -24.83
N SER A 545 -5.02 -3.83 -25.68
CA SER A 545 -4.97 -4.53 -26.96
C SER A 545 -4.75 -6.03 -26.76
N ILE A 546 -3.90 -6.39 -25.78
CA ILE A 546 -3.70 -7.80 -25.41
C ILE A 546 -4.98 -8.39 -24.80
N ASN A 547 -5.66 -7.66 -23.91
CA ASN A 547 -6.94 -8.10 -23.33
C ASN A 547 -8.02 -8.28 -24.40
N ASP A 548 -8.09 -7.37 -25.37
CA ASP A 548 -9.03 -7.44 -26.50
C ASP A 548 -8.75 -8.68 -27.35
N TYR A 549 -7.48 -8.91 -27.70
CA TYR A 549 -7.06 -10.07 -28.47
C TYR A 549 -7.39 -11.38 -27.73
N LEU A 550 -6.94 -11.56 -26.49
CA LEU A 550 -7.18 -12.79 -25.72
C LEU A 550 -8.68 -13.02 -25.45
N SER A 551 -9.44 -11.94 -25.19
CA SER A 551 -10.89 -12.01 -25.04
C SER A 551 -11.59 -12.49 -26.31
N SER A 552 -11.11 -12.07 -27.48
CA SER A 552 -11.71 -12.48 -28.76
C SER A 552 -11.54 -13.97 -29.06
N LEU A 553 -10.55 -14.62 -28.44
CA LEU A 553 -10.31 -16.06 -28.56
C LEU A 553 -11.19 -16.89 -27.63
N ALA A 554 -11.73 -16.29 -26.56
CA ALA A 554 -12.40 -17.02 -25.49
C ALA A 554 -13.88 -17.31 -25.78
N ASP A 555 -14.31 -18.51 -25.41
CA ASP A 555 -15.71 -18.92 -25.30
C ASP A 555 -16.25 -18.66 -23.88
N VAL A 556 -15.37 -18.59 -22.87
CA VAL A 556 -15.72 -18.13 -21.52
C VAL A 556 -14.61 -17.22 -20.98
N ARG A 557 -14.99 -16.10 -20.38
CA ARG A 557 -14.06 -15.27 -19.59
C ARG A 557 -14.25 -15.53 -18.09
N VAL A 558 -13.17 -15.85 -17.39
CA VAL A 558 -13.16 -16.00 -15.93
C VAL A 558 -12.34 -14.85 -15.34
N ILE A 559 -13.02 -13.86 -14.77
CA ILE A 559 -12.38 -12.61 -14.36
C ILE A 559 -12.40 -12.52 -12.83
N TRP A 560 -11.21 -12.59 -12.25
CA TRP A 560 -10.99 -12.36 -10.84
C TRP A 560 -10.40 -10.96 -10.64
N GLY A 561 -11.17 -10.07 -10.02
CA GLY A 561 -10.70 -8.72 -9.73
C GLY A 561 -11.79 -7.80 -9.24
N GLY A 562 -11.39 -6.69 -8.62
CA GLY A 562 -12.35 -5.68 -8.16
C GLY A 562 -13.20 -5.13 -9.31
N ASP A 563 -14.34 -4.54 -8.96
CA ASP A 563 -15.41 -4.18 -9.90
C ASP A 563 -14.92 -3.35 -11.08
N ARG A 564 -14.00 -2.41 -10.85
CA ARG A 564 -13.38 -1.61 -11.90
C ARG A 564 -12.62 -2.45 -12.94
N THR A 565 -11.91 -3.49 -12.51
CA THR A 565 -11.19 -4.40 -13.40
C THR A 565 -12.18 -5.19 -14.25
N ILE A 566 -13.28 -5.64 -13.66
CA ILE A 566 -14.37 -6.28 -14.39
C ILE A 566 -14.97 -5.31 -15.43
N GLU A 567 -15.36 -4.10 -15.02
CA GLU A 567 -15.93 -3.07 -15.91
C GLU A 567 -15.02 -2.72 -17.09
N GLU A 568 -13.71 -2.64 -16.86
CA GLU A 568 -12.74 -2.38 -17.93
C GLU A 568 -12.62 -3.55 -18.90
N LEU A 569 -12.61 -4.78 -18.40
CA LEU A 569 -12.50 -5.98 -19.23
C LEU A 569 -13.77 -6.25 -20.02
N GLN A 570 -14.93 -5.92 -19.47
CA GLN A 570 -16.22 -6.03 -20.17
C GLN A 570 -16.29 -5.15 -21.42
N LYS A 571 -15.44 -4.12 -21.54
CA LYS A 571 -15.30 -3.31 -22.77
C LYS A 571 -14.53 -4.02 -23.89
N SER A 572 -13.94 -5.18 -23.62
CA SER A 572 -13.17 -5.96 -24.59
C SER A 572 -14.11 -6.84 -25.44
N PRO A 573 -13.83 -7.01 -26.75
CA PRO A 573 -14.67 -7.79 -27.66
C PRO A 573 -14.87 -9.24 -27.20
N GLN A 574 -16.03 -9.81 -27.53
CA GLN A 574 -16.44 -11.18 -27.20
C GLN A 574 -17.02 -11.88 -28.42
N LYS A 575 -16.93 -13.21 -28.46
CA LYS A 575 -17.70 -14.03 -29.40
C LYS A 575 -19.20 -13.93 -29.05
N GLY A 576 -20.07 -14.03 -30.06
CA GLY A 576 -21.53 -13.85 -29.87
C GLY A 576 -22.23 -14.86 -28.96
N GLY A 577 -21.56 -15.96 -28.60
CA GLY A 577 -22.05 -16.95 -27.63
C GLY A 577 -21.16 -17.11 -26.39
N ALA A 578 -20.19 -16.20 -26.19
CA ALA A 578 -19.30 -16.29 -25.05
C ALA A 578 -20.02 -15.94 -23.74
N THR A 579 -19.65 -16.62 -22.65
CA THR A 579 -20.16 -16.34 -21.30
C THR A 579 -19.08 -15.75 -20.40
N GLU A 580 -19.48 -15.24 -19.23
CA GLU A 580 -18.57 -14.69 -18.24
C GLU A 580 -18.83 -15.27 -16.86
N VAL A 581 -17.77 -15.51 -16.11
CA VAL A 581 -17.78 -15.79 -14.67
C VAL A 581 -16.99 -14.67 -14.00
N LEU A 582 -17.68 -13.88 -13.19
CA LEU A 582 -17.16 -12.62 -12.65
C LEU A 582 -17.04 -12.72 -11.13
N PHE A 583 -15.81 -12.69 -10.63
CA PHE A 583 -15.52 -12.66 -9.21
C PHE A 583 -15.17 -11.23 -8.81
N ALA A 584 -16.22 -10.51 -8.40
CA ALA A 584 -16.18 -9.12 -7.97
C ALA A 584 -15.43 -8.93 -6.65
N ASP A 585 -15.32 -7.68 -6.23
CA ASP A 585 -14.79 -7.38 -4.90
C ASP A 585 -15.71 -7.99 -3.82
N ARG A 586 -15.13 -8.56 -2.77
CA ARG A 586 -15.87 -9.30 -1.74
C ARG A 586 -15.24 -9.12 -0.37
N TYR A 587 -16.06 -9.28 0.65
CA TYR A 587 -15.64 -9.35 2.04
C TYR A 587 -16.32 -10.50 2.76
N SER A 588 -15.71 -10.93 3.86
CA SER A 588 -16.17 -12.04 4.68
C SER A 588 -16.08 -11.67 6.16
N LEU A 589 -16.82 -12.40 7.00
CA LEU A 589 -16.78 -12.24 8.45
C LEU A 589 -16.55 -13.58 9.15
N ALA A 590 -16.07 -13.51 10.39
CA ALA A 590 -16.09 -14.63 11.32
C ALA A 590 -17.19 -14.41 12.36
N VAL A 591 -17.92 -15.47 12.73
CA VAL A 591 -18.85 -15.48 13.86
C VAL A 591 -18.29 -16.44 14.90
N ILE A 592 -18.01 -15.93 16.10
CA ILE A 592 -17.48 -16.69 17.23
C ILE A 592 -18.50 -16.66 18.36
N ASP A 593 -19.10 -17.82 18.63
CA ASP A 593 -19.89 -18.05 19.83
C ASP A 593 -18.94 -18.32 20.99
N SER A 594 -18.93 -17.41 21.97
CA SER A 594 -18.06 -17.49 23.14
C SER A 594 -18.35 -18.73 24.00
N ASP A 595 -19.60 -19.18 24.10
CA ASP A 595 -19.95 -20.35 24.90
C ASP A 595 -19.42 -21.62 24.21
N TYR A 596 -19.65 -21.75 22.90
CA TYR A 596 -19.08 -22.83 22.10
C TYR A 596 -17.55 -22.83 22.11
N TYR A 597 -16.92 -21.66 22.05
CA TYR A 597 -15.47 -21.53 22.16
C TYR A 597 -14.96 -22.18 23.46
N PHE A 598 -15.59 -21.88 24.60
CA PHE A 598 -15.23 -22.49 25.88
C PHE A 598 -15.46 -24.01 25.92
N GLU A 599 -16.53 -24.51 25.30
CA GLU A 599 -16.74 -25.96 25.16
C GLU A 599 -15.59 -26.66 24.41
N GLN A 600 -14.94 -25.97 23.46
CA GLN A 600 -13.81 -26.51 22.72
C GLN A 600 -12.48 -26.44 23.47
N VAL A 601 -12.32 -25.47 24.37
CA VAL A 601 -11.05 -25.21 25.08
C VAL A 601 -11.05 -25.63 26.54
N ASP A 602 -12.18 -26.12 27.07
CA ASP A 602 -12.24 -26.71 28.41
C ASP A 602 -11.49 -28.06 28.44
N SER A 603 -10.59 -28.23 29.40
CA SER A 603 -9.86 -29.49 29.54
C SER A 603 -10.77 -30.63 30.00
N LYS A 604 -10.81 -31.73 29.25
CA LYS A 604 -11.55 -32.96 29.62
C LYS A 604 -10.86 -33.80 30.71
N GLU A 605 -9.68 -33.38 31.18
CA GLU A 605 -8.96 -34.07 32.25
C GLU A 605 -9.59 -33.77 33.61
N GLN A 606 -10.44 -34.69 34.08
CA GLN A 606 -10.80 -34.74 35.50
C GLN A 606 -9.53 -34.79 36.35
N ILE A 607 -9.46 -33.88 37.34
CA ILE A 607 -8.43 -33.85 38.38
C ILE A 607 -8.34 -35.23 39.04
N LYS A 608 -7.31 -36.02 38.72
CA LYS A 608 -6.72 -36.91 39.71
C LYS A 608 -5.72 -36.08 40.50
N GLN A 609 -5.96 -35.93 41.80
CA GLN A 609 -5.00 -35.36 42.73
C GLN A 609 -3.74 -36.25 42.78
N SER A 610 -2.83 -36.08 41.84
CA SER A 610 -1.42 -36.46 41.91
C SER A 610 -0.84 -36.30 40.50
N GLU A 611 0.01 -35.28 40.34
CA GLU A 611 1.05 -35.06 39.31
C GLU A 611 1.01 -33.62 38.80
N LYS A 612 1.92 -32.78 39.33
CA LYS A 612 2.24 -31.46 38.77
C LYS A 612 3.19 -31.65 37.57
N PRO A 613 2.88 -31.17 36.36
CA PRO A 613 3.86 -31.04 35.28
C PRO A 613 4.78 -29.84 35.56
N LYS A 614 6.04 -29.94 35.11
CA LYS A 614 7.13 -28.98 35.36
C LYS A 614 7.16 -27.76 34.43
N ASP A 615 6.23 -27.65 33.49
CA ASP A 615 6.16 -26.55 32.52
C ASP A 615 4.80 -25.85 32.63
N SER A 616 4.65 -24.96 33.63
CA SER A 616 3.53 -24.03 33.72
C SER A 616 3.94 -22.67 33.17
N ILE A 617 3.06 -22.08 32.35
CA ILE A 617 3.09 -20.65 32.02
C ILE A 617 2.63 -19.92 33.29
N ASP A 618 3.57 -19.61 34.17
CA ASP A 618 3.33 -18.85 35.39
C ASP A 618 3.15 -17.35 35.05
N SER A 619 1.91 -16.93 34.75
CA SER A 619 1.41 -15.56 35.06
C SER A 619 -0.09 -15.36 34.71
N LEU A 620 -0.93 -16.39 34.81
CA LEU A 620 -2.39 -16.19 34.81
C LEU A 620 -2.84 -15.92 36.25
N ASP A 621 -3.53 -14.81 36.43
CA ASP A 621 -4.17 -14.38 37.68
C ASP A 621 -4.84 -15.57 38.39
N ASN A 622 -4.57 -15.73 39.69
CA ASN A 622 -5.06 -16.83 40.54
C ASN A 622 -6.58 -16.77 40.81
N SER A 623 -7.34 -16.02 40.01
CA SER A 623 -8.78 -15.78 40.14
C SER A 623 -9.63 -16.61 39.17
N ILE A 624 -9.04 -17.31 38.19
CA ILE A 624 -9.78 -18.07 37.16
C ILE A 624 -9.81 -19.56 37.51
N SER A 625 -11.01 -20.11 37.77
CA SER A 625 -11.22 -21.49 38.26
C SER A 625 -11.24 -22.60 37.19
N TRP A 626 -10.69 -22.37 35.99
CA TRP A 626 -10.76 -23.33 34.87
C TRP A 626 -9.36 -23.65 34.32
N LYS A 627 -9.04 -24.95 34.18
CA LYS A 627 -7.82 -25.41 33.51
C LYS A 627 -8.12 -25.50 32.01
N LEU A 628 -7.64 -24.54 31.21
CA LEU A 628 -7.88 -24.47 29.77
C LEU A 628 -6.91 -25.38 28.98
N ASP A 629 -7.39 -26.02 27.91
CA ASP A 629 -6.57 -26.78 26.96
C ASP A 629 -5.84 -25.84 26.00
N VAL A 630 -4.56 -25.58 26.33
CA VAL A 630 -3.66 -24.74 25.52
C VAL A 630 -3.54 -25.25 24.07
N LYS A 631 -3.60 -26.57 23.84
CA LYS A 631 -3.51 -27.11 22.46
C LYS A 631 -4.75 -26.78 21.65
N ALA A 632 -5.93 -26.83 22.27
CA ALA A 632 -7.18 -26.44 21.61
C ALA A 632 -7.18 -24.94 21.27
N ILE A 633 -6.73 -24.08 22.19
CA ILE A 633 -6.59 -22.63 21.97
C ILE A 633 -5.63 -22.35 20.81
N SER A 634 -4.43 -22.96 20.82
CA SER A 634 -3.46 -22.78 19.75
C SER A 634 -3.97 -23.29 18.39
N ARG A 635 -4.76 -24.37 18.37
CA ARG A 635 -5.38 -24.88 17.14
C ARG A 635 -6.37 -23.85 16.58
N ILE A 636 -7.31 -23.37 17.39
CA ILE A 636 -8.33 -22.40 16.96
C ILE A 636 -7.69 -21.11 16.45
N ALA A 637 -6.67 -20.60 17.14
CA ALA A 637 -5.95 -19.41 16.70
C ALA A 637 -5.17 -19.65 15.39
N ASN A 638 -4.62 -20.86 15.20
CA ASN A 638 -3.96 -21.22 13.95
C ASN A 638 -4.95 -21.37 12.78
N ASP A 639 -6.14 -21.87 13.05
CA ASP A 639 -7.23 -21.95 12.07
C ASP A 639 -7.64 -20.53 11.62
N PHE A 640 -7.86 -19.61 12.56
CA PHE A 640 -8.11 -18.20 12.24
C PHE A 640 -6.93 -17.53 11.51
N TYR A 641 -5.69 -17.82 11.91
CA TYR A 641 -4.49 -17.31 11.24
C TYR A 641 -4.43 -17.75 9.78
N ASN A 642 -4.78 -19.01 9.49
CA ASN A 642 -4.82 -19.55 8.13
C ASN A 642 -5.90 -18.88 7.26
N ASP A 643 -7.07 -18.59 7.84
CA ASP A 643 -8.15 -17.88 7.15
C ASP A 643 -7.79 -16.41 6.85
N THR A 644 -6.83 -15.83 7.59
CA THR A 644 -6.53 -14.39 7.57
C THR A 644 -5.09 -14.10 7.16
N TYR A 645 -4.14 -14.15 8.09
CA TYR A 645 -2.74 -13.76 7.91
C TYR A 645 -2.01 -14.52 6.81
N LEU A 646 -2.38 -15.77 6.51
CA LEU A 646 -1.72 -16.55 5.44
C LEU A 646 -1.81 -15.86 4.07
N SER A 647 -2.90 -15.14 3.80
CA SER A 647 -3.11 -14.38 2.57
C SER A 647 -2.92 -12.87 2.75
N ASP A 648 -2.37 -12.42 3.90
CA ASP A 648 -2.44 -11.02 4.37
C ASP A 648 -3.89 -10.50 4.47
N GLN A 649 -4.87 -11.37 4.67
CA GLN A 649 -6.30 -11.12 4.48
C GLN A 649 -6.67 -10.68 3.04
N ASN A 650 -5.83 -10.83 2.02
CA ASN A 650 -6.16 -10.33 0.67
C ASN A 650 -7.21 -11.19 -0.07
N ALA A 651 -7.50 -12.40 0.42
CA ALA A 651 -8.53 -13.25 -0.18
C ALA A 651 -9.93 -12.69 0.09
N CYS A 652 -10.85 -12.86 -0.87
CA CYS A 652 -12.27 -12.51 -0.73
C CYS A 652 -12.95 -13.22 0.46
N THR A 653 -12.45 -14.40 0.79
CA THR A 653 -12.94 -15.27 1.86
C THR A 653 -12.32 -14.98 3.23
N SER A 654 -11.29 -14.14 3.29
CA SER A 654 -10.63 -13.81 4.55
C SER A 654 -11.52 -12.89 5.40
N PRO A 655 -11.79 -13.26 6.68
CA PRO A 655 -12.54 -12.41 7.58
C PRO A 655 -11.95 -10.99 7.73
N ARG A 656 -12.81 -9.99 7.59
CA ARG A 656 -12.56 -8.56 7.89
C ARG A 656 -13.20 -8.13 9.20
N VAL A 657 -14.30 -8.80 9.54
CA VAL A 657 -15.10 -8.55 10.74
C VAL A 657 -15.11 -9.81 11.58
N VAL A 658 -14.99 -9.65 12.90
CA VAL A 658 -15.20 -10.72 13.88
C VAL A 658 -16.43 -10.36 14.72
N VAL A 659 -17.49 -11.15 14.56
CA VAL A 659 -18.73 -11.02 15.32
C VAL A 659 -18.66 -11.95 16.52
N TRP A 660 -18.91 -11.39 17.70
CA TRP A 660 -18.96 -12.13 18.96
C TRP A 660 -20.39 -12.30 19.44
N THR A 661 -20.73 -13.50 19.89
CA THR A 661 -22.01 -13.82 20.52
C THR A 661 -21.83 -14.77 21.72
N GLY A 662 -22.90 -15.13 22.41
CA GLY A 662 -22.87 -15.94 23.63
C GLY A 662 -22.61 -15.13 24.90
N THR A 663 -22.42 -15.81 26.03
CA THR A 663 -22.44 -15.19 27.36
C THR A 663 -21.07 -14.78 27.92
N LYS A 664 -19.95 -15.23 27.33
CA LYS A 664 -18.59 -15.06 27.85
C LYS A 664 -17.66 -14.33 26.88
N ILE A 665 -18.18 -13.30 26.22
CA ILE A 665 -17.51 -12.61 25.11
C ILE A 665 -16.16 -12.00 25.53
N ALA A 666 -16.12 -11.26 26.64
CA ALA A 666 -14.91 -10.55 27.06
C ALA A 666 -13.77 -11.52 27.41
N GLU A 667 -14.07 -12.62 28.11
CA GLU A 667 -13.10 -13.65 28.44
C GLU A 667 -12.62 -14.39 27.20
N ALA A 668 -13.52 -14.73 26.27
CA ALA A 668 -13.16 -15.38 25.01
C ALA A 668 -12.28 -14.49 24.14
N GLN A 669 -12.62 -13.20 23.99
CA GLN A 669 -11.81 -12.21 23.27
C GLN A 669 -10.39 -12.13 23.81
N SER A 670 -10.24 -12.03 25.13
CA SER A 670 -8.93 -11.95 25.79
C SER A 670 -8.03 -13.15 25.47
N ILE A 671 -8.57 -14.37 25.59
CA ILE A 671 -7.80 -15.60 25.34
C ILE A 671 -7.51 -15.77 23.83
N PHE A 672 -8.52 -15.55 22.99
CA PHE A 672 -8.42 -15.76 21.55
C PHE A 672 -7.42 -14.80 20.91
N TRP A 673 -7.56 -13.49 21.16
CA TRP A 673 -6.70 -12.49 20.53
C TRP A 673 -5.27 -12.54 21.02
N LYS A 674 -5.04 -12.87 22.29
CA LYS A 674 -3.68 -13.14 22.79
C LYS A 674 -3.01 -14.29 22.01
N SER A 675 -3.72 -15.38 21.79
CA SER A 675 -3.20 -16.54 21.03
C SER A 675 -2.96 -16.20 19.55
N VAL A 676 -3.86 -15.45 18.92
CA VAL A 676 -3.69 -14.96 17.53
C VAL A 676 -2.50 -14.02 17.42
N LYS A 677 -2.32 -13.11 18.38
CA LYS A 677 -1.19 -12.17 18.46
C LYS A 677 0.14 -12.92 18.58
N GLU A 678 0.24 -13.89 19.48
CA GLU A 678 1.44 -14.73 19.64
C GLU A 678 1.82 -15.47 18.34
N LEU A 679 0.81 -15.92 17.58
CA LEU A 679 1.03 -16.52 16.26
C LEU A 679 1.49 -15.49 15.21
N ALA A 680 0.86 -14.31 15.18
CA ALA A 680 1.26 -13.23 14.29
C ALA A 680 2.71 -12.81 14.54
N ASP A 681 3.11 -12.58 15.80
CA ASP A 681 4.48 -12.20 16.14
C ASP A 681 5.53 -13.23 15.71
N LYS A 682 5.17 -14.51 15.78
CA LYS A 682 6.06 -15.62 15.47
C LYS A 682 6.15 -15.94 13.98
N LYS A 683 5.05 -15.85 13.25
CA LYS A 683 4.93 -16.36 11.87
C LYS A 683 4.76 -15.28 10.81
N TYR A 684 4.27 -14.10 11.18
CA TYR A 684 3.89 -13.05 10.24
C TYR A 684 5.06 -12.12 9.92
N SER A 685 5.26 -11.84 8.62
CA SER A 685 6.29 -10.90 8.15
C SER A 685 5.68 -9.54 7.88
N PHE A 686 5.88 -8.60 8.82
CA PHE A 686 5.34 -7.25 8.73
C PHE A 686 6.18 -6.32 7.83
N GLN A 687 5.50 -5.53 6.99
CA GLN A 687 6.09 -4.51 6.12
C GLN A 687 5.75 -3.10 6.62
N THR A 688 6.70 -2.17 6.52
CA THR A 688 6.56 -0.79 6.98
C THR A 688 5.27 -0.09 6.53
N ILE A 689 4.88 -0.28 5.26
CA ILE A 689 3.68 0.36 4.70
C ILE A 689 2.37 -0.15 5.34
N GLN A 690 2.34 -1.38 5.85
CA GLN A 690 1.14 -1.97 6.44
C GLN A 690 0.72 -1.21 7.71
N GLY A 691 1.68 -0.70 8.49
CA GLY A 691 1.36 0.12 9.67
C GLY A 691 0.65 1.40 9.27
N VAL A 692 1.19 2.13 8.29
CA VAL A 692 0.60 3.36 7.76
C VAL A 692 -0.79 3.10 7.18
N ASP A 693 -0.93 2.09 6.33
CA ASP A 693 -2.22 1.76 5.70
C ASP A 693 -3.29 1.45 6.77
N LYS A 694 -2.96 0.62 7.78
CA LYS A 694 -3.91 0.27 8.84
C LYS A 694 -4.44 1.48 9.60
N ILE A 695 -3.55 2.39 10.02
CA ILE A 695 -3.99 3.58 10.77
C ILE A 695 -4.75 4.56 9.85
N THR A 696 -4.40 4.65 8.57
CA THR A 696 -5.18 5.41 7.57
C THR A 696 -6.60 4.86 7.47
N ASN A 697 -6.75 3.55 7.23
CA ASN A 697 -8.05 2.88 7.15
C ASN A 697 -8.91 3.09 8.40
N ILE A 698 -8.31 3.01 9.59
CA ILE A 698 -9.02 3.26 10.86
C ILE A 698 -9.51 4.70 10.95
N TYR A 699 -8.69 5.68 10.59
CA TYR A 699 -9.08 7.09 10.67
C TYR A 699 -10.10 7.48 9.61
N GLU A 700 -10.01 6.95 8.40
CA GLU A 700 -11.05 7.12 7.38
C GLU A 700 -12.38 6.52 7.86
N ALA A 701 -12.34 5.30 8.41
CA ALA A 701 -13.50 4.67 9.01
C ALA A 701 -14.05 5.54 10.15
N ALA A 702 -13.24 5.91 11.14
CA ALA A 702 -13.69 6.72 12.27
C ALA A 702 -14.34 8.03 11.84
N ALA A 703 -13.78 8.69 10.83
CA ALA A 703 -14.30 9.97 10.37
C ALA A 703 -15.61 9.84 9.56
N MET A 704 -15.70 8.85 8.68
CA MET A 704 -16.78 8.76 7.69
C MET A 704 -17.87 7.75 8.05
N TYR A 705 -17.54 6.75 8.86
CA TYR A 705 -18.50 5.77 9.35
C TYR A 705 -19.58 6.47 10.16
N ASP A 706 -20.82 6.31 9.71
CA ASP A 706 -21.98 6.67 10.50
C ASP A 706 -22.11 5.61 11.59
N GLY A 707 -21.48 5.78 12.75
CA GLY A 707 -21.49 4.88 13.90
C GLY A 707 -20.31 5.15 14.84
N ASN A 708 -20.26 4.50 16.00
CA ASN A 708 -19.11 4.62 16.90
C ASN A 708 -18.08 3.55 16.58
N LEU A 709 -16.81 3.97 16.44
CA LEU A 709 -15.67 3.09 16.25
C LEU A 709 -14.66 3.38 17.37
N ASN A 710 -14.16 2.34 18.04
CA ASN A 710 -13.13 2.44 19.08
C ASN A 710 -12.05 1.38 18.87
N VAL A 711 -10.80 1.81 18.71
CA VAL A 711 -9.63 0.93 18.66
C VAL A 711 -9.39 0.34 20.05
N VAL A 712 -9.22 -0.98 20.09
CA VAL A 712 -8.99 -1.71 21.35
C VAL A 712 -7.51 -1.63 21.71
N ASN A 713 -7.20 -0.98 22.83
CA ASN A 713 -5.86 -0.87 23.38
C ASN A 713 -5.66 -1.91 24.49
N GLU A 714 -4.79 -2.90 24.30
CA GLU A 714 -4.62 -4.02 25.25
C GLU A 714 -3.69 -3.75 26.43
N THR A 715 -3.22 -2.52 26.63
CA THR A 715 -2.32 -2.22 27.76
C THR A 715 -2.75 -1.00 28.56
N ASN A 716 -3.07 -1.25 29.83
CA ASN A 716 -3.16 -0.25 30.91
C ASN A 716 -1.80 0.40 31.26
N ASN A 717 -0.74 0.18 30.47
CA ASN A 717 0.55 0.86 30.66
C ASN A 717 0.74 1.92 29.57
N SER A 718 0.57 3.16 30.02
CA SER A 718 1.03 4.39 29.39
C SER A 718 2.46 4.24 28.87
N THR A 719 2.61 4.14 27.55
CA THR A 719 3.63 4.83 26.72
C THR A 719 3.66 4.28 25.28
N ASN A 720 3.13 3.08 25.00
CA ASN A 720 2.75 2.73 23.63
C ASN A 720 1.79 1.51 23.53
N PRO A 721 0.48 1.71 23.33
CA PRO A 721 -0.53 0.64 23.39
C PRO A 721 -0.85 -0.08 22.08
N GLN A 722 -0.24 0.29 20.94
CA GLN A 722 -0.59 -0.26 19.63
C GLN A 722 0.54 -1.13 19.06
N ASP A 723 0.24 -2.39 18.78
CA ASP A 723 1.08 -3.26 17.97
C ASP A 723 0.41 -3.48 16.62
N ASN A 724 1.03 -2.97 15.57
CA ASN A 724 0.53 -3.01 14.20
C ASN A 724 0.50 -4.41 13.61
N SER A 725 0.97 -5.47 14.30
CA SER A 725 0.70 -6.86 13.87
C SER A 725 -0.78 -7.23 14.01
N LEU A 726 -1.49 -6.69 15.01
CA LEU A 726 -2.92 -6.91 15.24
C LEU A 726 -3.58 -5.62 15.72
N ILE A 727 -4.50 -5.08 14.92
CA ILE A 727 -5.34 -3.96 15.33
C ILE A 727 -6.80 -4.39 15.30
N ARG A 728 -7.50 -4.09 16.39
CA ARG A 728 -8.91 -4.39 16.56
C ARG A 728 -9.68 -3.10 16.77
N ALA A 729 -10.83 -2.97 16.11
CA ALA A 729 -11.69 -1.81 16.21
C ALA A 729 -13.12 -2.25 16.51
N ASN A 730 -13.59 -2.00 17.74
CA ASN A 730 -14.97 -2.23 18.14
C ASN A 730 -15.89 -1.23 17.44
N VAL A 731 -16.99 -1.73 16.88
CA VAL A 731 -18.06 -0.93 16.30
C VAL A 731 -19.39 -1.23 16.97
N ASP A 732 -20.27 -0.23 17.06
CA ASP A 732 -21.59 -0.36 17.70
C ASP A 732 -22.69 -0.84 16.75
N LYS A 733 -22.44 -0.81 15.44
CA LYS A 733 -23.29 -1.42 14.42
C LYS A 733 -22.44 -2.01 13.29
N LEU A 734 -23.05 -2.78 12.40
CA LEU A 734 -22.40 -3.27 11.19
C LEU A 734 -23.22 -2.91 9.97
N THR A 735 -22.59 -2.19 9.04
CA THR A 735 -23.18 -1.81 7.75
C THR A 735 -22.19 -2.14 6.64
N PRO A 736 -22.65 -2.43 5.41
CA PRO A 736 -21.76 -2.69 4.29
C PRO A 736 -20.76 -1.56 4.03
N ALA A 737 -21.14 -0.31 4.24
CA ALA A 737 -20.29 0.87 4.06
C ALA A 737 -19.01 0.85 4.94
N LEU A 738 -19.00 0.11 6.05
CA LEU A 738 -17.77 -0.07 6.84
C LEU A 738 -16.68 -0.80 6.03
N MET A 739 -17.07 -1.64 5.07
CA MET A 739 -16.15 -2.39 4.23
C MET A 739 -15.45 -1.55 3.18
N ASP A 740 -15.91 -0.32 2.91
CA ASP A 740 -15.16 0.66 2.10
C ASP A 740 -13.82 1.03 2.75
N TYR A 741 -13.75 0.91 4.08
CA TYR A 741 -12.56 1.22 4.88
C TYR A 741 -11.82 -0.03 5.38
N ARG A 742 -12.18 -1.23 4.89
CA ARG A 742 -11.54 -2.48 5.33
C ARG A 742 -10.04 -2.45 5.08
N GLY A 743 -9.27 -2.74 6.12
CA GLY A 743 -7.83 -2.96 6.00
C GLY A 743 -7.50 -4.44 5.82
N ASN A 744 -6.21 -4.72 5.86
CA ASN A 744 -5.61 -6.05 5.69
C ASN A 744 -4.48 -6.24 6.71
N SER A 745 -3.73 -7.33 6.59
CA SER A 745 -2.50 -7.56 7.36
C SER A 745 -2.68 -7.62 8.89
N GLY A 746 -3.88 -7.98 9.38
CA GLY A 746 -4.24 -8.04 10.80
C GLY A 746 -5.02 -6.83 11.31
N LEU A 747 -5.88 -6.22 10.48
CA LEU A 747 -6.88 -5.24 10.94
C LEU A 747 -8.26 -5.93 10.93
N PHE A 748 -8.96 -5.86 12.06
CA PHE A 748 -10.28 -6.44 12.23
C PHE A 748 -11.25 -5.46 12.87
N TYR A 749 -12.46 -5.37 12.32
CA TYR A 749 -13.58 -4.77 13.03
C TYR A 749 -14.25 -5.81 13.93
N GLU A 750 -14.67 -5.40 15.12
CA GLU A 750 -15.33 -6.27 16.08
C GLU A 750 -16.72 -5.76 16.40
N TYR A 751 -17.69 -6.67 16.40
CA TYR A 751 -19.08 -6.38 16.74
C TYR A 751 -19.59 -7.45 17.69
N SER A 752 -20.20 -7.04 18.80
CA SER A 752 -20.76 -7.98 19.78
C SER A 752 -22.28 -7.88 19.76
N THR A 753 -22.97 -9.01 19.69
CA THR A 753 -24.44 -9.06 19.65
C THR A 753 -25.00 -10.33 20.27
N ASP A 754 -26.14 -10.21 20.93
CA ASP A 754 -26.96 -11.33 21.42
C ASP A 754 -28.02 -11.77 20.38
N ASP A 755 -28.27 -10.95 19.36
CA ASP A 755 -29.18 -11.24 18.25
C ASP A 755 -28.43 -11.20 16.90
N LEU A 756 -28.10 -12.38 16.36
CA LEU A 756 -27.45 -12.50 15.06
C LEU A 756 -28.32 -12.01 13.89
N THR A 757 -29.61 -11.75 14.09
CA THR A 757 -30.45 -11.13 13.06
C THR A 757 -30.12 -9.66 12.80
N THR A 758 -29.33 -9.02 13.69
CA THR A 758 -28.74 -7.69 13.49
C THR A 758 -27.70 -7.66 12.37
N LEU A 759 -27.13 -8.81 12.01
CA LEU A 759 -26.20 -8.93 10.87
C LEU A 759 -26.89 -8.85 9.51
N TYR A 760 -28.23 -8.83 9.47
CA TYR A 760 -28.99 -8.86 8.23
C TYR A 760 -28.57 -7.74 7.27
N ASP A 761 -28.47 -6.50 7.72
CA ASP A 761 -28.12 -5.38 6.82
C ASP A 761 -26.71 -5.50 6.26
N PHE A 762 -25.75 -5.98 7.07
CA PHE A 762 -24.37 -6.24 6.63
C PHE A 762 -24.26 -7.40 5.64
N CYS A 763 -25.06 -8.45 5.85
CA CYS A 763 -25.05 -9.67 5.04
C CYS A 763 -25.99 -9.61 3.84
N ASN A 764 -26.98 -8.72 3.84
CA ASN A 764 -27.90 -8.45 2.74
C ASN A 764 -27.26 -7.52 1.70
N ASP A 765 -26.00 -7.81 1.39
CA ASP A 765 -25.16 -7.15 0.41
C ASP A 765 -24.47 -8.25 -0.40
N THR A 766 -24.50 -8.15 -1.72
CA THR A 766 -23.93 -9.14 -2.63
C THR A 766 -22.42 -9.29 -2.50
N HIS A 767 -21.73 -8.33 -1.87
CA HIS A 767 -20.29 -8.40 -1.63
C HIS A 767 -19.93 -9.24 -0.40
N CYS A 768 -20.88 -9.51 0.50
CA CYS A 768 -20.67 -10.39 1.65
C CYS A 768 -20.67 -11.87 1.21
N GLN A 769 -19.51 -12.51 1.20
CA GLN A 769 -19.34 -13.84 0.60
C GLN A 769 -19.42 -14.99 1.61
N THR A 770 -18.53 -15.01 2.62
CA THR A 770 -18.32 -16.16 3.51
C THR A 770 -18.52 -15.78 4.98
N ILE A 771 -19.17 -16.68 5.73
CA ILE A 771 -19.11 -16.70 7.20
C ILE A 771 -18.21 -17.86 7.66
N GLY A 772 -17.12 -17.53 8.35
CA GLY A 772 -16.32 -18.49 9.12
C GLY A 772 -16.91 -18.64 10.53
N LEU A 773 -17.36 -19.83 10.89
CA LEU A 773 -18.13 -20.08 12.11
C LEU A 773 -17.33 -20.89 13.14
N MET A 774 -17.25 -20.35 14.37
CA MET A 774 -16.90 -21.07 15.59
C MET A 774 -18.13 -21.14 16.47
N GLY A 775 -18.99 -22.13 16.22
CA GLY A 775 -20.30 -22.27 16.84
C GLY A 775 -21.08 -23.41 16.20
N ASP A 776 -22.24 -23.76 16.77
CA ASP A 776 -23.20 -24.63 16.08
C ASP A 776 -23.77 -23.89 14.86
N LYS A 777 -24.01 -24.60 13.75
CA LYS A 777 -24.63 -24.00 12.55
C LYS A 777 -26.01 -23.43 12.85
N ASP A 778 -26.73 -24.03 13.79
CA ASP A 778 -28.10 -23.66 14.13
C ASP A 778 -28.21 -22.22 14.68
N ILE A 779 -27.12 -21.65 15.22
CA ILE A 779 -27.13 -20.26 15.71
C ILE A 779 -27.39 -19.25 14.59
N LEU A 780 -27.09 -19.59 13.33
CA LEU A 780 -27.31 -18.73 12.17
C LEU A 780 -28.69 -18.91 11.53
N GLU A 781 -29.51 -19.88 11.96
CA GLU A 781 -30.85 -20.10 11.41
C GLU A 781 -31.72 -18.83 11.40
N PRO A 782 -31.77 -18.01 12.47
CA PRO A 782 -32.59 -16.80 12.47
C PRO A 782 -32.19 -15.81 11.38
N LEU A 783 -30.88 -15.66 11.13
CA LEU A 783 -30.35 -14.82 10.05
C LEU A 783 -30.69 -15.40 8.67
N GLN A 784 -30.49 -16.71 8.48
CA GLN A 784 -30.81 -17.40 7.23
C GLN A 784 -32.30 -17.33 6.87
N LYS A 785 -33.20 -17.39 7.86
CA LYS A 785 -34.65 -17.25 7.66
C LYS A 785 -35.04 -15.89 7.07
N LYS A 786 -34.24 -14.83 7.31
CA LYS A 786 -34.42 -13.51 6.67
C LYS A 786 -33.96 -13.48 5.20
N LYS A 787 -33.25 -14.50 4.72
CA LYS A 787 -32.76 -14.66 3.34
C LYS A 787 -31.95 -13.45 2.84
N PRO A 788 -30.81 -13.13 3.48
CA PRO A 788 -29.92 -12.10 2.97
C PRO A 788 -29.45 -12.43 1.55
N GLN A 789 -29.22 -11.40 0.73
CA GLN A 789 -28.75 -11.56 -0.65
C GLN A 789 -27.30 -12.06 -0.75
N GLY A 790 -26.46 -11.78 0.25
CA GLY A 790 -25.11 -12.32 0.37
C GLY A 790 -25.08 -13.65 1.14
N ILE A 791 -23.91 -13.98 1.70
CA ILE A 791 -23.61 -15.26 2.36
C ILE A 791 -23.79 -16.44 1.40
N TYR A 792 -22.85 -16.58 0.47
CA TYR A 792 -22.79 -17.73 -0.42
C TYR A 792 -22.29 -18.98 0.30
N ARG A 793 -21.60 -18.84 1.44
CA ARG A 793 -20.99 -19.96 2.13
C ARG A 793 -20.89 -19.76 3.64
N ILE A 794 -21.17 -20.82 4.39
CA ILE A 794 -20.94 -20.90 5.84
C ILE A 794 -20.05 -22.12 6.09
N VAL A 795 -18.84 -21.86 6.57
CA VAL A 795 -17.84 -22.90 6.86
C VAL A 795 -17.38 -22.81 8.29
N LYS A 796 -16.72 -23.86 8.79
CA LYS A 796 -16.02 -23.79 10.07
C LYS A 796 -14.83 -22.83 9.96
N LEU A 797 -14.47 -22.18 11.07
CA LEU A 797 -13.21 -21.44 11.16
C LEU A 797 -12.03 -22.35 10.79
N GLY A 798 -11.07 -21.81 10.03
CA GLY A 798 -9.94 -22.55 9.43
C GLY A 798 -10.18 -23.09 8.03
N HIS A 799 -11.40 -22.94 7.51
CA HIS A 799 -11.82 -23.50 6.22
C HIS A 799 -12.35 -22.45 5.24
N THR A 800 -12.17 -21.15 5.50
CA THR A 800 -12.66 -20.12 4.56
C THR A 800 -11.87 -20.10 3.26
N MET A 801 -10.64 -20.59 3.27
CA MET A 801 -9.78 -20.68 2.09
C MET A 801 -9.96 -21.96 1.28
N ASP A 802 -10.78 -22.92 1.74
CA ASP A 802 -10.98 -24.20 1.05
C ASP A 802 -11.79 -23.99 -0.24
N PHE A 803 -11.10 -24.07 -1.39
CA PHE A 803 -11.70 -23.90 -2.71
C PHE A 803 -12.63 -25.06 -3.10
N ASP A 804 -13.77 -24.73 -3.72
CA ASP A 804 -14.78 -25.69 -4.19
C ASP A 804 -15.29 -25.27 -5.59
N PHE A 805 -15.94 -26.19 -6.31
CA PHE A 805 -16.60 -25.92 -7.58
C PHE A 805 -17.83 -25.02 -7.40
N GLU A 806 -18.41 -24.97 -6.21
CA GLU A 806 -19.35 -23.93 -5.80
C GLU A 806 -18.58 -22.79 -5.13
N TRP A 807 -18.40 -21.67 -5.85
CA TRP A 807 -17.59 -20.54 -5.37
C TRP A 807 -18.25 -19.20 -5.68
N ASP A 808 -18.38 -18.34 -4.67
CA ASP A 808 -18.93 -16.99 -4.81
C ASP A 808 -20.31 -16.94 -5.50
N GLY A 809 -21.15 -17.94 -5.24
CA GLY A 809 -22.48 -18.09 -5.83
C GLY A 809 -22.51 -18.74 -7.22
N TYR A 810 -21.36 -19.08 -7.80
CA TYR A 810 -21.27 -19.80 -9.08
C TYR A 810 -21.09 -21.30 -8.87
N ASP A 811 -21.84 -22.10 -9.62
CA ASP A 811 -21.50 -23.50 -9.90
C ASP A 811 -20.58 -23.53 -11.13
N LEU A 812 -19.27 -23.66 -10.89
CA LEU A 812 -18.25 -23.60 -11.93
C LEU A 812 -18.33 -24.78 -12.89
N PHE A 813 -18.85 -25.93 -12.47
CA PHE A 813 -19.10 -27.04 -13.39
C PHE A 813 -20.16 -26.62 -14.41
N GLU A 814 -21.27 -26.06 -13.95
CA GLU A 814 -22.36 -25.58 -14.81
C GLU A 814 -21.93 -24.43 -15.73
N CYS A 815 -21.17 -23.47 -15.20
CA CYS A 815 -20.72 -22.31 -15.95
C CYS A 815 -19.69 -22.65 -17.04
N LEU A 816 -18.84 -23.66 -16.82
CA LEU A 816 -17.71 -23.98 -17.70
C LEU A 816 -17.96 -25.18 -18.63
N THR A 817 -19.16 -25.78 -18.58
CA THR A 817 -19.58 -26.87 -19.47
C THR A 817 -20.83 -26.49 -20.26
N SER A 818 -21.04 -27.11 -21.42
CA SER A 818 -22.19 -26.91 -22.32
C SER A 818 -22.97 -28.19 -22.58
#